data_AF-A0A0V0TIC2-F1
#
_entry.id   AF-A0A0V0TIC2-F1
#
_cell.length_a   1.000
_cell.length_b   1.000
_cell.length_c   1.000
_cell.angle_alpha   90.00
_cell.angle_beta   90.00
_cell.angle_gamma   90.00
#
_symmetry.space_group_name_H-M   'P 1'
#
loop_
_entity.id
_entity.type
_entity.pdbx_description
1 polymer ?
#
loop_
_entity_poly.entity_id
_entity_poly.type
_entity_poly.pdbx_seq_one_letter_code
_entity_poly.pdbx_strand_id
1 'polypeptide(L)'
;MMTCRLLKHACGDGMFAFLKRSLKYFCQCNSRNPLGIDMIPEKWNHILFPNSPETSVDKEQLENCVRRILSTLGSSAESDLKTNLPGKSNDYCTEGNISDIPSRFDSIADVVAEKFPPLEGSNLDEHFKIIAHRYGDTYKKLLDKFSKFPLPPINQTWVFRPGWTKYSFRGDHPIAVDYPDDNALILDVEVCVNAGNHPTIAVALSDTAWYSWCSKRLFNPRYHYTNKVDLDDLIPLGRKADDPERIIIGHNVGFDRTFVKEEYFLKSSRLRFWDTMSMHIAVCGLAGDQRVLFMAARKGNRTKASEEALVHTENPTKESNVLGFQNWKWLDVTSTNSLIEVHRFHCPNSGLFVAKELRDLFLVGTMSDIREKFQLLMTYCATDVAATFEVFSMLMDQFWQRYANYHKNSPAFLFIRISTPSHFCWYVGNGHFVFAYQCEMATLHDCLGQNAANISKSSRSIVARKGPSGMQFTLQRSVCIIIIIIFYLFYLFFSFIRYKDDPWLWNENWDVGKEPKRITTFKRKTTETALEYAKRVWDESMKKQNKKSMNRRLPAWYRSLLQNNMQLERWDEVDVFNAILEISSNENAINLSAQMRLAFKLLRVHWNGYPLYFSDAYGWGYLVPGRTSNLSQFEEEEPGRYIVEENVVFPYKSVEAFVMLRRGKIDQPVYGAVMDGREVELRAMQWLDKGIHIDSTAQEYFFQRNQLKSKPEGIFAADRPENVNGIGPLNERVNLPGVWFYKLPHKDSPMSSVFNPLGKCMIPYIQNGDLQSDDPDNLRLITAFNSMCSYWKNNRDRIVPQMVVSLTCFQDACKITPDDEISVILPRVVCVGTVTRRSVEPTWMTVSNPEPDRIGSELRGLIIAPKGYRFVGADVDSQELWIAALFSDSYGVKIHGSTPISWILLKGDKSKGTDQHSLTAKEMGVSRSQAKILNYGRIYGAGRPFATRLLKTFLPTLSDEDVKKMARKLYRKTKGSAVYLRELTEKGRTAVKLLKKEHNVDIMLYNGEFIKESDIGELLSVGNFEEEDVVSSKFRLWTGGSESDLFNALEKIARSPQPRTPILGCRISRALEPDVVNEDFLTSRINWVVQSSAVDYLHLMLVCMKWLCDTYGIEARFTISIHDEVRYLTKEDDMYRTALALQYTNLLTRAFFSFKTGLKSLPSSVAFFSKIDIDHVLRKEVDVDCTTPSNPFGLTACYNIPFGESYSIEDIIEKAAKGFLKH
;
A
#
# COMPACT_ATOMS: atom_id res chain seq x y z
N MET A 1 -26.06 -3.46 -52.39
CA MET A 1 -25.25 -3.69 -53.62
C MET A 1 -26.01 -3.40 -54.92
N MET A 2 -27.30 -3.73 -55.06
CA MET A 2 -28.08 -3.41 -56.27
C MET A 2 -28.36 -1.91 -56.48
N THR A 3 -28.53 -1.14 -55.42
CA THR A 3 -28.72 0.32 -55.46
C THR A 3 -27.49 1.10 -55.92
N CYS A 4 -26.27 0.59 -55.69
CA CYS A 4 -25.03 1.24 -56.15
C CYS A 4 -24.75 1.05 -57.65
N ARG A 5 -25.31 0.02 -58.29
CA ARG A 5 -25.13 -0.21 -59.74
C ARG A 5 -26.00 0.71 -60.59
N LEU A 6 -27.20 1.07 -60.10
CA LEU A 6 -28.11 1.98 -60.78
C LEU A 6 -27.59 3.44 -60.79
N LEU A 7 -26.99 3.90 -59.68
CA LEU A 7 -26.40 5.25 -59.60
C LEU A 7 -25.14 5.42 -60.47
N LYS A 8 -24.42 4.34 -60.77
CA LYS A 8 -23.21 4.39 -61.61
C LYS A 8 -23.55 4.62 -63.10
N HIS A 9 -24.71 4.15 -63.55
CA HIS A 9 -25.13 4.31 -64.95
C HIS A 9 -25.76 5.68 -65.23
N ALA A 10 -26.33 6.35 -64.22
CA ALA A 10 -27.08 7.60 -64.41
C ALA A 10 -26.22 8.88 -64.39
N CYS A 11 -25.07 8.89 -63.72
CA CYS A 11 -24.31 10.15 -63.48
C CYS A 11 -22.97 10.27 -64.22
N GLY A 12 -22.53 9.24 -64.96
CA GLY A 12 -21.23 9.26 -65.64
C GLY A 12 -20.03 9.25 -64.67
N ASP A 13 -18.93 8.63 -65.11
CA ASP A 13 -17.75 8.38 -64.25
C ASP A 13 -17.14 9.66 -63.66
N GLY A 14 -17.29 10.81 -64.33
CA GLY A 14 -16.82 12.11 -63.86
C GLY A 14 -17.58 12.66 -62.66
N MET A 15 -18.91 12.53 -62.62
CA MET A 15 -19.73 13.04 -61.52
C MET A 15 -19.75 12.07 -60.33
N PHE A 16 -19.55 10.76 -60.58
CA PHE A 16 -19.28 9.78 -59.52
C PHE A 16 -17.90 9.99 -58.90
N ALA A 17 -16.88 10.34 -59.70
CA ALA A 17 -15.57 10.75 -59.19
C ALA A 17 -15.63 12.09 -58.44
N PHE A 18 -16.46 13.04 -58.89
CA PHE A 18 -16.71 14.30 -58.20
C PHE A 18 -17.46 14.07 -56.88
N LEU A 19 -18.54 13.29 -56.83
CA LEU A 19 -19.23 12.92 -55.59
C LEU A 19 -18.34 12.13 -54.63
N LYS A 20 -17.46 11.25 -55.15
CA LYS A 20 -16.46 10.53 -54.35
C LYS A 20 -15.32 11.45 -53.88
N ARG A 21 -15.01 12.53 -54.60
CA ARG A 21 -14.11 13.61 -54.16
C ARG A 21 -14.79 14.51 -53.15
N SER A 22 -16.05 14.92 -53.36
CA SER A 22 -16.84 15.75 -52.45
C SER A 22 -17.17 15.03 -51.15
N LEU A 23 -17.43 13.71 -51.19
CA LEU A 23 -17.56 12.87 -49.99
C LEU A 23 -16.20 12.57 -49.31
N LYS A 24 -15.08 12.65 -50.04
CA LYS A 24 -13.73 12.63 -49.44
C LYS A 24 -13.33 13.98 -48.83
N TYR A 25 -13.81 15.08 -49.39
CA TYR A 25 -13.53 16.45 -48.94
C TYR A 25 -14.30 16.84 -47.67
N PHE A 26 -15.34 16.09 -47.30
CA PHE A 26 -16.11 16.33 -46.07
C PHE A 26 -15.55 15.61 -44.82
N CYS A 27 -14.43 14.88 -44.93
CA CYS A 27 -13.85 14.09 -43.83
C CYS A 27 -12.36 14.40 -43.57
N GLN A 28 -11.91 15.64 -43.79
CA GLN A 28 -10.50 16.01 -43.61
C GLN A 28 -10.33 17.28 -42.78
N CYS A 29 -10.23 17.12 -41.46
CA CYS A 29 -9.42 17.95 -40.57
C CYS A 29 -9.15 17.13 -39.29
N ASN A 30 -7.89 16.84 -38.95
CA ASN A 30 -7.55 16.49 -37.57
C ASN A 30 -8.08 17.64 -36.70
N SER A 31 -9.08 17.40 -35.86
CA SER A 31 -9.68 18.41 -34.99
C SER A 31 -8.68 18.77 -33.89
N ARG A 32 -7.70 19.63 -34.21
CA ARG A 32 -6.79 20.19 -33.23
C ARG A 32 -7.41 21.42 -32.60
N ASN A 33 -7.19 21.59 -31.30
CA ASN A 33 -7.54 22.84 -30.65
C ASN A 33 -6.50 23.94 -30.99
N PRO A 34 -6.76 25.23 -30.64
CA PRO A 34 -5.84 26.34 -30.92
C PRO A 34 -4.45 26.22 -30.25
N LEU A 35 -4.26 25.25 -29.35
CA LEU A 35 -2.99 24.96 -28.65
C LEU A 35 -2.28 23.74 -29.25
N GLY A 36 -2.76 23.24 -30.39
CA GLY A 36 -2.19 22.12 -31.14
C GLY A 36 -2.49 20.74 -30.57
N ILE A 37 -3.40 20.62 -29.60
CA ILE A 37 -3.80 19.33 -28.99
C ILE A 37 -4.81 18.62 -29.88
N ASP A 38 -4.56 17.34 -30.13
CA ASP A 38 -5.43 16.48 -30.92
C ASP A 38 -6.68 16.13 -30.09
N MET A 39 -7.85 16.48 -30.62
CA MET A 39 -9.15 16.28 -29.97
C MET A 39 -9.86 15.06 -30.56
N ILE A 40 -10.90 14.57 -29.86
CA ILE A 40 -11.80 13.57 -30.43
C ILE A 40 -12.48 14.09 -31.72
N PRO A 41 -12.79 13.20 -32.67
CA PRO A 41 -13.47 13.56 -33.92
C PRO A 41 -14.80 14.28 -33.67
N GLU A 42 -15.15 15.18 -34.58
CA GLU A 42 -16.29 16.09 -34.45
C GLU A 42 -17.62 15.34 -34.23
N LYS A 43 -17.80 14.18 -34.88
CA LYS A 43 -18.95 13.29 -34.67
C LYS A 43 -19.11 12.86 -33.20
N TRP A 44 -18.02 12.44 -32.56
CA TRP A 44 -18.02 12.10 -31.13
C TRP A 44 -18.24 13.34 -30.26
N ASN A 45 -17.67 14.47 -30.66
CA ASN A 45 -17.84 15.72 -29.94
C ASN A 45 -19.33 16.16 -29.92
N HIS A 46 -20.04 16.05 -31.04
CA HIS A 46 -21.48 16.36 -31.11
C HIS A 46 -22.34 15.41 -30.27
N ILE A 47 -22.01 14.11 -30.25
CA ILE A 47 -22.74 13.10 -29.46
C ILE A 47 -22.53 13.32 -27.96
N LEU A 48 -21.28 13.55 -27.54
CA LEU A 48 -20.91 13.61 -26.12
C LEU A 48 -21.13 15.01 -25.52
N PHE A 49 -21.04 16.07 -26.33
CA PHE A 49 -21.16 17.46 -25.90
C PHE A 49 -22.23 18.22 -26.71
N PRO A 50 -23.50 17.76 -26.71
CA PRO A 50 -24.56 18.39 -27.49
C PRO A 50 -24.80 19.84 -27.05
N ASN A 51 -25.04 20.74 -28.00
CA ASN A 51 -25.27 22.18 -27.81
C ASN A 51 -24.09 22.99 -27.25
N SER A 52 -22.86 22.53 -27.41
CA SER A 52 -21.68 23.33 -27.07
C SER A 52 -21.48 24.44 -28.10
N PRO A 53 -21.71 25.74 -27.78
CA PRO A 53 -21.35 26.80 -28.71
C PRO A 53 -19.84 26.74 -28.94
N GLU A 54 -19.41 26.97 -30.19
CA GLU A 54 -17.99 27.10 -30.54
C GLU A 54 -17.29 27.91 -29.45
N THR A 55 -16.19 27.38 -28.93
CA THR A 55 -15.44 28.04 -27.86
C THR A 55 -14.82 29.30 -28.45
N SER A 56 -15.55 30.42 -28.42
CA SER A 56 -15.03 31.74 -28.75
C SER A 56 -14.11 32.16 -27.61
N VAL A 57 -12.85 31.74 -27.70
CA VAL A 57 -11.83 32.06 -26.72
C VAL A 57 -11.31 33.44 -27.06
N ASP A 58 -11.24 34.32 -26.06
CA ASP A 58 -10.64 35.63 -26.22
C ASP A 58 -9.17 35.48 -26.66
N LYS A 59 -8.80 36.17 -27.74
CA LYS A 59 -7.48 36.06 -28.37
C LYS A 59 -6.37 36.46 -27.41
N GLU A 60 -6.63 37.44 -26.55
CA GLU A 60 -5.67 37.90 -25.53
C GLU A 60 -5.41 36.81 -24.47
N GLN A 61 -6.46 36.12 -24.01
CA GLN A 61 -6.32 35.02 -23.06
C GLN A 61 -5.52 33.86 -23.65
N LEU A 62 -5.74 33.54 -24.93
CA LEU A 62 -5.00 32.48 -25.62
C LEU A 62 -3.52 32.84 -25.80
N GLU A 63 -3.22 34.08 -26.20
CA GLU A 63 -1.83 34.56 -26.30
C GLU A 63 -1.10 34.52 -24.95
N ASN A 64 -1.80 34.88 -23.87
CA ASN A 64 -1.27 34.78 -22.52
C ASN A 64 -0.98 33.33 -22.10
N CYS A 65 -1.86 32.37 -22.44
CA CYS A 65 -1.59 30.95 -22.24
C CYS A 65 -0.33 30.49 -22.99
N VAL A 66 -0.20 30.84 -24.28
CA VAL A 66 0.97 30.48 -25.09
C VAL A 66 2.25 31.05 -24.49
N ARG A 67 2.25 32.33 -24.08
CA ARG A 67 3.42 32.96 -23.41
C ARG A 67 3.80 32.22 -22.13
N ARG A 68 2.82 31.81 -21.32
CA ARG A 68 3.05 31.05 -20.07
C ARG A 68 3.62 29.65 -20.32
N ILE A 69 3.15 28.97 -21.36
CA ILE A 69 3.66 27.64 -21.74
C ILE A 69 5.11 27.77 -22.24
N LEU A 70 5.37 28.73 -23.14
CA LEU A 70 6.71 28.98 -23.68
C LEU A 70 7.71 29.42 -22.61
N SER A 71 7.32 30.30 -21.68
CA SER A 71 8.21 30.73 -20.58
C SER A 71 8.59 29.59 -19.64
N THR A 72 7.74 28.56 -19.56
CA THR A 72 7.95 27.39 -18.71
C THR A 72 8.76 26.29 -19.40
N LEU A 73 8.50 26.05 -20.69
CA LEU A 73 9.02 24.90 -21.44
C LEU A 73 10.14 25.20 -22.44
N GLY A 74 10.36 26.48 -22.78
CA GLY A 74 11.39 26.89 -23.73
C GLY A 74 11.20 26.30 -25.13
N SER A 75 12.32 26.00 -25.80
CA SER A 75 12.36 25.60 -27.22
C SER A 75 11.60 24.31 -27.54
N SER A 76 11.33 23.44 -26.55
CA SER A 76 10.61 22.18 -26.75
C SER A 76 9.13 22.35 -27.10
N ALA A 77 8.50 23.46 -26.71
CA ALA A 77 7.09 23.76 -27.03
C ALA A 77 6.97 24.74 -28.21
N GLU A 78 8.08 25.36 -28.61
CA GLU A 78 8.12 26.45 -29.56
C GLU A 78 7.87 26.01 -31.01
N SER A 79 8.28 24.79 -31.39
CA SER A 79 7.98 24.21 -32.72
C SER A 79 6.49 23.95 -32.92
N ASP A 80 5.82 23.45 -31.87
CA ASP A 80 4.44 22.95 -31.95
C ASP A 80 3.42 24.07 -31.76
N LEU A 81 3.76 25.11 -31.00
CA LEU A 81 2.90 26.29 -30.78
C LEU A 81 3.02 27.31 -31.91
N LYS A 82 4.19 27.45 -32.57
CA LYS A 82 4.37 28.40 -33.70
C LYS A 82 3.64 27.99 -34.98
N THR A 83 3.37 26.70 -35.16
CA THR A 83 2.69 26.17 -36.36
C THR A 83 1.17 26.35 -36.35
N ASN A 84 0.56 26.67 -35.19
CA ASN A 84 -0.90 26.63 -35.01
C ASN A 84 -1.53 27.97 -34.55
N LEU A 85 -0.76 29.07 -34.49
CA LEU A 85 -1.28 30.38 -34.10
C LEU A 85 -2.17 30.99 -35.21
N PRO A 86 -3.41 31.43 -34.92
CA PRO A 86 -4.27 32.08 -35.89
C PRO A 86 -3.78 33.52 -36.11
N GLY A 87 -3.01 33.74 -37.19
CA GLY A 87 -2.49 35.08 -37.51
C GLY A 87 -1.40 35.20 -38.58
N LYS A 88 -0.91 34.10 -39.16
CA LYS A 88 -0.17 34.17 -40.44
C LYS A 88 -0.89 33.32 -41.47
N SER A 89 -1.68 33.99 -42.32
CA SER A 89 -1.97 33.51 -43.67
C SER A 89 -0.63 33.36 -44.40
N ASN A 90 -0.01 32.20 -44.29
CA ASN A 90 1.01 31.79 -45.25
C ASN A 90 0.27 31.04 -46.35
N ASP A 91 0.08 31.73 -47.47
CA ASP A 91 -0.25 31.19 -48.79
C ASP A 91 0.85 30.23 -49.28
N TYR A 92 1.05 29.12 -48.58
CA TYR A 92 1.87 28.00 -49.03
C TYR A 92 1.06 26.71 -48.90
N CYS A 93 -0.07 26.68 -49.61
CA CYS A 93 -0.54 25.44 -50.24
C CYS A 93 -0.05 25.43 -51.70
N THR A 94 1.26 25.52 -51.90
CA THR A 94 1.88 25.19 -53.19
C THR A 94 2.53 23.82 -53.08
N GLU A 95 1.96 22.89 -53.85
CA GLU A 95 2.59 21.71 -54.43
C GLU A 95 3.83 21.17 -53.69
N GLY A 96 3.60 20.58 -52.52
CA GLY A 96 4.57 19.75 -51.83
C GLY A 96 3.91 18.42 -51.51
N ASN A 97 4.47 17.32 -52.03
CA ASN A 97 4.06 15.95 -51.75
C ASN A 97 3.96 15.70 -50.23
N ILE A 98 2.76 15.85 -49.67
CA ILE A 98 2.38 15.24 -48.41
C ILE A 98 1.27 14.26 -48.74
N SER A 99 1.65 12.98 -48.81
CA SER A 99 0.69 11.89 -48.74
C SER A 99 0.11 11.85 -47.32
N ASP A 100 -0.79 12.78 -47.00
CA ASP A 100 -1.61 12.72 -45.79
C ASP A 100 -2.73 11.71 -46.04
N ILE A 101 -2.36 10.46 -45.77
CA ILE A 101 -3.29 9.35 -45.51
C ILE A 101 -4.26 9.85 -44.42
N PRO A 102 -5.59 9.63 -44.53
CA PRO A 102 -6.50 9.89 -43.42
C PRO A 102 -5.89 9.32 -42.15
N SER A 103 -5.90 10.06 -41.03
CA SER A 103 -5.45 9.44 -39.80
C SER A 103 -6.28 8.16 -39.62
N ARG A 104 -5.61 7.01 -39.41
CA ARG A 104 -6.28 5.70 -39.34
C ARG A 104 -7.45 5.74 -38.33
N PHE A 105 -7.31 6.61 -37.33
CA PHE A 105 -8.27 6.96 -36.28
C PHE A 105 -9.61 7.52 -36.80
N ASP A 106 -9.64 8.35 -37.84
CA ASP A 106 -10.89 8.93 -38.37
C ASP A 106 -11.81 7.84 -38.97
N SER A 107 -11.21 6.87 -39.69
CA SER A 107 -11.94 5.73 -40.25
C SER A 107 -12.49 4.78 -39.18
N ILE A 108 -11.78 4.66 -38.06
CA ILE A 108 -12.17 3.82 -36.92
C ILE A 108 -13.26 4.53 -36.13
N ALA A 109 -13.11 5.83 -35.86
CA ALA A 109 -14.06 6.64 -35.11
C ALA A 109 -15.45 6.68 -35.73
N ASP A 110 -15.55 6.69 -37.07
CA ASP A 110 -16.82 6.62 -37.78
C ASP A 110 -17.50 5.25 -37.65
N VAL A 111 -16.73 4.16 -37.80
CA VAL A 111 -17.20 2.78 -37.60
C VAL A 111 -17.60 2.52 -36.15
N VAL A 112 -16.90 3.15 -35.22
CA VAL A 112 -17.11 3.10 -33.76
C VAL A 112 -18.38 3.87 -33.39
N ALA A 113 -18.56 5.11 -33.86
CA ALA A 113 -19.73 5.93 -33.54
C ALA A 113 -21.07 5.34 -34.04
N GLU A 114 -21.08 4.61 -35.16
CA GLU A 114 -22.29 3.93 -35.65
C GLU A 114 -22.66 2.65 -34.88
N LYS A 115 -21.72 2.10 -34.10
CA LYS A 115 -21.85 0.77 -33.48
C LYS A 115 -21.97 0.78 -31.95
N PHE A 116 -21.75 1.92 -31.29
CA PHE A 116 -21.95 2.07 -29.85
C PHE A 116 -23.39 2.50 -29.51
N PRO A 117 -23.90 2.12 -28.33
CA PRO A 117 -25.25 2.53 -27.92
C PRO A 117 -25.33 4.06 -27.88
N PRO A 118 -26.48 4.64 -28.26
CA PRO A 118 -26.73 6.05 -27.99
C PRO A 118 -26.79 6.29 -26.48
N LEU A 119 -26.53 7.52 -26.07
CA LEU A 119 -26.75 7.94 -24.69
C LEU A 119 -28.25 7.82 -24.35
N GLU A 120 -28.55 7.21 -23.21
CA GLU A 120 -29.93 7.11 -22.67
C GLU A 120 -30.53 8.48 -22.26
N GLY A 121 -29.70 9.53 -22.15
CA GLY A 121 -30.12 10.89 -21.79
C GLY A 121 -29.70 11.92 -22.84
N SER A 122 -30.22 13.14 -22.75
CA SER A 122 -29.94 14.23 -23.70
C SER A 122 -28.49 14.75 -23.64
N ASN A 123 -27.79 14.46 -22.55
CA ASN A 123 -26.38 14.79 -22.32
C ASN A 123 -25.76 13.78 -21.35
N LEU A 124 -24.44 13.85 -21.17
CA LEU A 124 -23.69 12.93 -20.30
C LEU A 124 -24.16 12.94 -18.85
N ASP A 125 -24.57 14.08 -18.30
CA ASP A 125 -25.05 14.15 -16.91
C ASP A 125 -26.41 13.49 -16.72
N GLU A 126 -27.33 13.68 -17.66
CA GLU A 126 -28.60 12.98 -17.65
C GLU A 126 -28.40 11.46 -17.87
N HIS A 127 -27.54 11.07 -18.81
CA HIS A 127 -27.21 9.67 -19.06
C HIS A 127 -26.71 8.95 -17.80
N PHE A 128 -25.68 9.50 -17.14
CA PHE A 128 -25.12 8.90 -15.93
C PHE A 128 -26.15 8.87 -14.79
N LYS A 129 -27.01 9.88 -14.66
CA LYS A 129 -28.11 9.87 -13.67
C LYS A 129 -29.13 8.76 -13.93
N ILE A 130 -29.54 8.55 -15.18
CA ILE A 130 -30.51 7.52 -15.56
C ILE A 130 -29.96 6.13 -15.23
N ILE A 131 -28.73 5.82 -15.64
CA ILE A 131 -28.13 4.50 -15.39
C ILE A 131 -27.89 4.28 -13.89
N ALA A 132 -27.47 5.29 -13.14
CA ALA A 132 -27.27 5.15 -11.70
C ALA A 132 -28.61 4.89 -10.99
N HIS A 133 -29.66 5.63 -11.33
CA HIS A 133 -31.01 5.43 -10.80
C HIS A 133 -31.52 4.02 -11.10
N ARG A 134 -31.32 3.50 -12.33
CA ARG A 134 -31.73 2.14 -12.73
C ARG A 134 -31.20 1.05 -11.77
N TYR A 135 -29.96 1.19 -11.30
CA TYR A 135 -29.32 0.17 -10.46
C TYR A 135 -29.35 0.45 -8.95
N GLY A 136 -29.47 1.72 -8.54
CA GLY A 136 -29.41 2.11 -7.13
C GLY A 136 -30.76 2.26 -6.45
N ASP A 137 -31.82 2.61 -7.19
CA ASP A 137 -33.07 3.08 -6.59
C ASP A 137 -33.82 2.03 -5.78
N THR A 138 -33.89 0.79 -6.27
CA THR A 138 -34.59 -0.29 -5.56
C THR A 138 -33.97 -0.52 -4.18
N TYR A 139 -32.65 -0.62 -4.11
CA TYR A 139 -31.95 -0.82 -2.85
C TYR A 139 -32.00 0.41 -1.95
N LYS A 140 -31.92 1.62 -2.51
CA LYS A 140 -32.11 2.85 -1.73
C LYS A 140 -33.47 2.87 -1.05
N LYS A 141 -34.55 2.51 -1.78
CA LYS A 141 -35.90 2.42 -1.20
C LYS A 141 -35.98 1.38 -0.08
N LEU A 142 -35.30 0.22 -0.24
CA LEU A 142 -35.21 -0.79 0.81
C LEU A 142 -34.50 -0.24 2.06
N LEU A 143 -33.35 0.42 1.88
CA LEU A 143 -32.57 1.03 2.97
C LEU A 143 -33.35 2.13 3.70
N ASP A 144 -33.97 3.06 2.95
CA ASP A 144 -34.72 4.19 3.51
C ASP A 144 -36.01 3.74 4.22
N LYS A 145 -36.63 2.64 3.76
CA LYS A 145 -37.76 2.01 4.46
C LYS A 145 -37.28 1.35 5.75
N PHE A 146 -36.18 0.61 5.68
CA PHE A 146 -35.68 -0.19 6.80
C PHE A 146 -35.07 0.67 7.91
N SER A 147 -34.40 1.78 7.59
CA SER A 147 -33.80 2.70 8.58
C SER A 147 -34.83 3.42 9.47
N LYS A 148 -36.10 3.45 9.06
CA LYS A 148 -37.20 4.09 9.80
C LYS A 148 -37.98 3.12 10.68
N PHE A 149 -37.65 1.83 10.61
CA PHE A 149 -38.30 0.81 11.42
C PHE A 149 -37.89 0.96 12.89
N PRO A 150 -38.79 0.86 13.87
CA PRO A 150 -38.41 0.89 15.28
C PRO A 150 -37.68 -0.40 15.65
N LEU A 151 -36.59 -0.29 16.44
CA LEU A 151 -35.86 -1.46 16.91
C LEU A 151 -36.78 -2.33 17.79
N PRO A 152 -37.04 -3.60 17.42
CA PRO A 152 -37.87 -4.49 18.21
C PRO A 152 -37.09 -5.01 19.44
N PRO A 153 -37.78 -5.45 20.51
CA PRO A 153 -37.11 -6.02 21.67
C PRO A 153 -36.34 -7.29 21.27
N ILE A 154 -35.19 -7.49 21.90
CA ILE A 154 -34.37 -8.69 21.71
C ILE A 154 -35.07 -9.90 22.34
N ASN A 155 -35.07 -11.03 21.63
CA ASN A 155 -35.61 -12.28 22.16
C ASN A 155 -34.84 -12.72 23.40
N GLN A 156 -35.58 -13.04 24.47
CA GLN A 156 -34.99 -13.51 25.73
C GLN A 156 -34.51 -14.97 25.65
N THR A 157 -35.08 -15.75 24.75
CA THR A 157 -34.74 -17.17 24.58
C THR A 157 -34.58 -17.53 23.11
N TRP A 158 -33.48 -18.22 22.80
CA TRP A 158 -33.11 -18.64 21.46
C TRP A 158 -33.20 -20.17 21.34
N VAL A 159 -33.80 -20.66 20.25
CA VAL A 159 -33.91 -22.09 19.98
C VAL A 159 -32.56 -22.64 19.53
N PHE A 160 -32.02 -23.60 20.28
CA PHE A 160 -30.77 -24.27 19.94
C PHE A 160 -31.03 -25.41 18.93
N ARG A 161 -30.97 -25.09 17.63
CA ARG A 161 -31.16 -26.06 16.55
C ARG A 161 -30.33 -25.71 15.29
N PRO A 162 -29.94 -26.69 14.46
CA PRO A 162 -29.13 -26.42 13.27
C PRO A 162 -29.92 -25.67 12.18
N GLY A 163 -29.23 -24.81 11.44
CA GLY A 163 -29.83 -24.00 10.37
C GLY A 163 -30.56 -22.77 10.89
N TRP A 164 -31.38 -22.14 10.03
CA TRP A 164 -32.08 -20.91 10.35
C TRP A 164 -33.35 -21.13 11.18
N THR A 165 -33.62 -20.20 12.09
CA THR A 165 -34.84 -20.10 12.90
C THR A 165 -35.40 -18.69 12.84
N LYS A 166 -36.68 -18.58 12.49
CA LYS A 166 -37.41 -17.32 12.38
C LYS A 166 -38.28 -17.10 13.61
N TYR A 167 -38.23 -15.91 14.18
CA TYR A 167 -39.00 -15.45 15.34
C TYR A 167 -39.85 -14.25 14.91
N SER A 168 -41.08 -14.52 14.51
CA SER A 168 -42.03 -13.53 13.99
C SER A 168 -42.42 -12.50 15.04
N PHE A 169 -42.42 -11.20 14.69
CA PHE A 169 -42.93 -10.16 15.58
C PHE A 169 -44.46 -10.24 15.78
N ARG A 170 -45.16 -11.03 14.97
CA ARG A 170 -46.62 -11.23 15.07
C ARG A 170 -47.02 -12.20 16.18
N GLY A 171 -46.05 -12.74 16.93
CA GLY A 171 -46.30 -13.63 18.07
C GLY A 171 -46.41 -15.11 17.71
N ASP A 172 -46.00 -15.51 16.50
CA ASP A 172 -45.94 -16.91 16.09
C ASP A 172 -44.81 -17.66 16.81
N HIS A 173 -44.98 -18.97 17.02
CA HIS A 173 -43.91 -19.82 17.56
C HIS A 173 -42.69 -19.84 16.62
N PRO A 174 -41.46 -20.01 17.16
CA PRO A 174 -40.25 -20.06 16.34
C PRO A 174 -40.28 -21.18 15.30
N ILE A 175 -40.10 -20.84 14.02
CA ILE A 175 -40.27 -21.75 12.87
C ILE A 175 -38.98 -21.98 12.09
N ALA A 176 -38.87 -23.17 11.47
CA ALA A 176 -37.77 -23.55 10.57
C ALA A 176 -37.97 -23.02 9.17
N VAL A 177 -36.91 -22.39 8.68
CA VAL A 177 -36.81 -21.79 7.37
C VAL A 177 -35.45 -22.17 6.78
N ASP A 178 -35.38 -22.33 5.48
CA ASP A 178 -34.13 -22.66 4.80
C ASP A 178 -33.19 -21.44 4.72
N TYR A 179 -33.78 -20.25 4.63
CA TYR A 179 -33.12 -18.95 4.63
C TYR A 179 -34.13 -17.86 5.04
N PRO A 180 -33.70 -16.64 5.43
CA PRO A 180 -34.61 -15.55 5.78
C PRO A 180 -35.46 -15.08 4.59
N ASP A 181 -36.75 -14.79 4.81
CA ASP A 181 -37.67 -14.41 3.72
C ASP A 181 -37.53 -12.94 3.28
N ASP A 182 -37.02 -12.08 4.16
CA ASP A 182 -37.06 -10.62 3.98
C ASP A 182 -35.95 -10.06 3.07
N ASN A 183 -36.24 -8.95 2.39
CA ASN A 183 -35.34 -8.33 1.42
C ASN A 183 -34.30 -7.38 2.04
N ALA A 184 -34.47 -6.98 3.29
CA ALA A 184 -33.52 -6.14 4.03
C ALA A 184 -33.22 -6.79 5.38
N LEU A 185 -31.94 -7.05 5.65
CA LEU A 185 -31.49 -7.77 6.83
C LEU A 185 -30.27 -7.06 7.43
N ILE A 186 -30.16 -6.97 8.75
CA ILE A 186 -28.85 -6.84 9.40
C ILE A 186 -28.36 -8.22 9.76
N LEU A 187 -27.09 -8.50 9.54
CA LEU A 187 -26.47 -9.78 9.81
C LEU A 187 -25.17 -9.58 10.59
N ASP A 188 -24.96 -10.42 11.60
CA ASP A 188 -23.70 -10.58 12.31
C ASP A 188 -23.39 -12.08 12.42
N VAL A 189 -22.14 -12.46 12.14
CA VAL A 189 -21.66 -13.85 12.14
C VAL A 189 -20.50 -14.01 13.10
N GLU A 190 -20.58 -14.99 14.00
CA GLU A 190 -19.50 -15.31 14.93
C GLU A 190 -18.80 -16.64 14.62
N VAL A 191 -17.49 -16.65 14.85
CA VAL A 191 -16.59 -17.77 14.52
C VAL A 191 -15.72 -18.12 15.71
N CYS A 192 -15.75 -19.38 16.12
CA CYS A 192 -14.80 -19.88 17.10
C CYS A 192 -13.45 -20.20 16.45
N VAL A 193 -12.46 -19.33 16.66
CA VAL A 193 -11.15 -19.40 15.99
C VAL A 193 -10.42 -20.70 16.31
N ASN A 194 -10.49 -21.17 17.55
CA ASN A 194 -9.88 -22.44 17.98
C ASN A 194 -10.50 -23.69 17.31
N ALA A 195 -11.71 -23.58 16.76
CA ALA A 195 -12.38 -24.67 16.05
C ALA A 195 -12.20 -24.60 14.52
N GLY A 196 -11.40 -23.64 14.03
CA GLY A 196 -11.13 -23.39 12.62
C GLY A 196 -12.01 -22.31 11.99
N ASN A 197 -11.80 -22.05 10.69
CA ASN A 197 -12.45 -20.95 9.96
C ASN A 197 -13.88 -21.28 9.48
N HIS A 198 -14.77 -21.75 10.36
CA HIS A 198 -16.16 -22.05 9.99
C HIS A 198 -17.14 -21.17 10.77
N PRO A 199 -18.26 -20.76 10.16
CA PRO A 199 -19.27 -19.99 10.86
C PRO A 199 -19.85 -20.85 11.99
N THR A 200 -19.98 -20.27 13.18
CA THR A 200 -20.43 -20.98 14.39
C THR A 200 -21.89 -20.67 14.68
N ILE A 201 -22.21 -19.39 14.85
CA ILE A 201 -23.58 -18.87 14.99
C ILE A 201 -23.73 -17.59 14.19
N ALA A 202 -24.96 -17.24 13.83
CA ALA A 202 -25.26 -15.93 13.28
C ALA A 202 -26.63 -15.44 13.78
N VAL A 203 -26.79 -14.13 13.88
CA VAL A 203 -28.07 -13.47 14.18
C VAL A 203 -28.39 -12.50 13.06
N ALA A 204 -29.66 -12.46 12.67
CA ALA A 204 -30.14 -11.45 11.74
C ALA A 204 -31.44 -10.79 12.20
N LEU A 205 -31.63 -9.53 11.79
CA LEU A 205 -32.80 -8.71 12.06
C LEU A 205 -33.42 -8.22 10.75
N SER A 206 -34.74 -8.34 10.63
CA SER A 206 -35.54 -7.83 9.51
C SER A 206 -36.66 -6.89 10.00
N ASP A 207 -37.48 -6.36 9.08
CA ASP A 207 -38.70 -5.61 9.43
C ASP A 207 -39.87 -6.51 9.88
N THR A 208 -39.73 -7.84 9.82
CA THR A 208 -40.81 -8.79 10.17
C THR A 208 -40.47 -9.76 11.31
N ALA A 209 -39.19 -10.07 11.51
CA ALA A 209 -38.72 -11.09 12.44
C ALA A 209 -37.25 -10.93 12.85
N TRP A 210 -36.92 -11.52 14.00
CA TRP A 210 -35.54 -11.93 14.33
C TRP A 210 -35.23 -13.29 13.71
N TYR A 211 -33.96 -13.53 13.42
CA TYR A 211 -33.46 -14.79 12.90
C TYR A 211 -32.22 -15.26 13.67
N SER A 212 -32.11 -16.56 13.92
CA SER A 212 -30.90 -17.19 14.44
C SER A 212 -30.47 -18.33 13.54
N TRP A 213 -29.17 -18.42 13.25
CA TRP A 213 -28.56 -19.55 12.56
C TRP A 213 -27.56 -20.25 13.47
N CYS A 214 -27.59 -21.58 13.50
CA CYS A 214 -26.59 -22.37 14.20
C CYS A 214 -25.93 -23.39 13.26
N SER A 215 -24.61 -23.46 13.34
CA SER A 215 -23.83 -24.44 12.60
C SER A 215 -24.15 -25.87 13.02
N LYS A 216 -24.18 -26.80 12.07
CA LYS A 216 -24.30 -28.25 12.35
C LYS A 216 -23.18 -28.73 13.28
N ARG A 217 -22.02 -28.08 13.24
CA ARG A 217 -20.83 -28.38 14.07
C ARG A 217 -21.09 -28.20 15.56
N LEU A 218 -22.01 -27.31 15.94
CA LEU A 218 -22.40 -27.12 17.34
C LEU A 218 -23.14 -28.33 17.92
N PHE A 219 -23.72 -29.20 17.09
CA PHE A 219 -24.56 -30.31 17.56
C PHE A 219 -23.85 -31.66 17.54
N ASN A 220 -22.74 -31.78 16.79
CA ASN A 220 -21.99 -33.02 16.67
C ASN A 220 -20.72 -32.98 17.54
N PRO A 221 -20.69 -33.70 18.69
CA PRO A 221 -19.52 -33.79 19.57
C PRO A 221 -18.49 -34.82 19.10
N ARG A 222 -18.85 -35.67 18.13
CA ARG A 222 -17.99 -36.71 17.57
C ARG A 222 -17.58 -36.32 16.15
N TYR A 223 -16.30 -36.51 15.85
CA TYR A 223 -15.59 -36.32 14.58
C TYR A 223 -14.87 -34.98 14.38
N HIS A 224 -13.58 -35.11 14.08
CA HIS A 224 -12.70 -34.06 13.60
C HIS A 224 -13.22 -33.57 12.25
N TYR A 225 -13.80 -32.37 12.22
CA TYR A 225 -14.07 -31.67 10.96
C TYR A 225 -12.75 -31.40 10.24
N THR A 226 -12.77 -31.53 8.92
CA THR A 226 -11.64 -31.11 8.09
C THR A 226 -11.37 -29.63 8.30
N ASN A 227 -10.11 -29.21 8.23
CA ASN A 227 -9.79 -27.77 8.19
C ASN A 227 -10.24 -27.10 6.88
N LYS A 228 -10.57 -27.89 5.86
CA LYS A 228 -11.16 -27.42 4.60
C LYS A 228 -12.63 -27.08 4.82
N VAL A 229 -13.02 -25.88 4.40
CA VAL A 229 -14.40 -25.39 4.43
C VAL A 229 -15.06 -25.72 3.09
N ASP A 230 -16.23 -26.35 3.12
CA ASP A 230 -17.04 -26.61 1.93
C ASP A 230 -18.26 -25.67 1.85
N LEU A 231 -18.89 -25.60 0.67
CA LEU A 231 -20.08 -24.76 0.45
C LEU A 231 -21.27 -25.11 1.35
N ASP A 232 -21.34 -26.33 1.88
CA ASP A 232 -22.43 -26.78 2.75
C ASP A 232 -22.23 -26.40 4.23
N ASP A 233 -21.02 -25.94 4.58
CA ASP A 233 -20.72 -25.39 5.91
C ASP A 233 -21.09 -23.89 6.01
N LEU A 234 -21.32 -23.23 4.88
CA LEU A 234 -21.62 -21.80 4.79
C LEU A 234 -23.10 -21.48 5.06
N ILE A 235 -23.37 -20.23 5.38
CA ILE A 235 -24.70 -19.72 5.72
C ILE A 235 -25.49 -19.43 4.43
N PRO A 236 -26.64 -20.09 4.19
CA PRO A 236 -27.48 -19.80 3.03
C PRO A 236 -28.35 -18.56 3.29
N LEU A 237 -28.44 -17.63 2.34
CA LEU A 237 -29.30 -16.44 2.43
C LEU A 237 -30.33 -16.30 1.30
N GLY A 238 -30.43 -17.33 0.43
CA GLY A 238 -31.51 -17.50 -0.55
C GLY A 238 -31.01 -17.47 -1.99
N ARG A 239 -31.63 -18.27 -2.87
CA ARG A 239 -31.17 -18.51 -4.24
C ARG A 239 -32.30 -18.87 -5.22
N LYS A 240 -32.75 -17.90 -5.99
CA LYS A 240 -33.17 -18.04 -7.40
C LYS A 240 -32.65 -16.84 -8.20
N ALA A 241 -32.29 -17.03 -9.47
CA ALA A 241 -31.80 -15.94 -10.34
C ALA A 241 -32.86 -14.83 -10.54
N ASP A 242 -34.13 -15.18 -10.32
CA ASP A 242 -35.30 -14.30 -10.36
C ASP A 242 -35.68 -13.76 -8.98
N ASP A 243 -34.89 -14.03 -7.93
CA ASP A 243 -35.15 -13.47 -6.61
C ASP A 243 -35.10 -11.93 -6.66
N PRO A 244 -35.98 -11.26 -5.90
CA PRO A 244 -35.99 -9.81 -5.81
C PRO A 244 -34.66 -9.28 -5.25
N GLU A 245 -34.38 -8.00 -5.52
CA GLU A 245 -33.22 -7.31 -4.97
C GLU A 245 -33.21 -7.41 -3.43
N ARG A 246 -32.08 -7.84 -2.88
CA ARG A 246 -31.90 -8.06 -1.43
C ARG A 246 -30.65 -7.34 -0.93
N ILE A 247 -30.74 -6.76 0.26
CA ILE A 247 -29.65 -6.05 0.91
C ILE A 247 -29.37 -6.58 2.32
N ILE A 248 -28.10 -6.84 2.59
CA ILE A 248 -27.59 -7.23 3.91
C ILE A 248 -26.76 -6.07 4.45
N ILE A 249 -27.08 -5.61 5.65
CA ILE A 249 -26.38 -4.56 6.35
C ILE A 249 -25.54 -5.22 7.45
N GLY A 250 -24.32 -4.75 7.65
CA GLY A 250 -23.45 -5.23 8.71
C GLY A 250 -22.45 -4.17 9.15
N HIS A 251 -21.70 -4.47 10.19
CA HIS A 251 -20.58 -3.64 10.62
C HIS A 251 -19.28 -4.37 10.31
N ASN A 252 -18.43 -3.82 9.44
CA ASN A 252 -17.32 -4.58 8.83
C ASN A 252 -17.84 -5.79 8.04
N VAL A 253 -18.90 -5.58 7.26
CA VAL A 253 -19.65 -6.63 6.55
C VAL A 253 -18.78 -7.52 5.65
N GLY A 254 -17.60 -7.05 5.25
CA GLY A 254 -16.63 -7.85 4.52
C GLY A 254 -16.21 -9.12 5.26
N PHE A 255 -16.27 -9.14 6.59
CA PHE A 255 -16.07 -10.35 7.40
C PHE A 255 -17.27 -11.31 7.27
N ASP A 256 -18.48 -10.83 7.59
CA ASP A 256 -19.72 -11.63 7.57
C ASP A 256 -19.99 -12.21 6.19
N ARG A 257 -19.74 -11.41 5.14
CA ARG A 257 -19.84 -11.79 3.73
C ARG A 257 -19.06 -13.07 3.43
N THR A 258 -17.88 -13.27 4.03
CA THR A 258 -17.08 -14.47 3.74
C THR A 258 -17.78 -15.75 4.13
N PHE A 259 -18.78 -15.70 5.02
CA PHE A 259 -19.52 -16.87 5.46
C PHE A 259 -20.84 -17.09 4.72
N VAL A 260 -21.17 -16.24 3.75
CA VAL A 260 -22.40 -16.33 2.94
C VAL A 260 -22.16 -17.24 1.74
N LYS A 261 -23.01 -18.27 1.60
CA LYS A 261 -22.88 -19.31 0.57
C LYS A 261 -22.95 -18.74 -0.85
N GLU A 262 -23.88 -17.84 -1.11
CA GLU A 262 -24.19 -17.33 -2.44
C GLU A 262 -23.07 -16.48 -3.05
N GLU A 263 -22.18 -15.94 -2.23
CA GLU A 263 -21.08 -15.08 -2.68
C GLU A 263 -19.98 -15.83 -3.45
N TYR A 264 -19.90 -17.14 -3.23
CA TYR A 264 -18.97 -18.05 -3.90
C TYR A 264 -19.48 -18.53 -5.26
N PHE A 265 -20.70 -18.18 -5.66
CA PHE A 265 -21.21 -18.55 -6.98
C PHE A 265 -20.62 -17.70 -8.08
N LEU A 266 -20.29 -18.30 -9.22
CA LEU A 266 -19.76 -17.59 -10.40
C LEU A 266 -20.72 -16.52 -10.91
N LYS A 267 -21.98 -16.91 -11.14
CA LYS A 267 -23.04 -16.00 -11.56
C LYS A 267 -23.45 -15.11 -10.39
N SER A 268 -23.33 -13.79 -10.57
CA SER A 268 -23.68 -12.81 -9.56
C SER A 268 -25.18 -12.86 -9.23
N SER A 269 -25.50 -12.84 -7.94
CA SER A 269 -26.86 -12.69 -7.43
C SER A 269 -27.28 -11.21 -7.40
N ARG A 270 -28.57 -10.94 -7.14
CA ARG A 270 -29.06 -9.59 -6.79
C ARG A 270 -28.89 -9.26 -5.30
N LEU A 271 -28.07 -10.03 -4.60
CA LEU A 271 -27.71 -9.76 -3.20
C LEU A 271 -26.63 -8.68 -3.14
N ARG A 272 -26.81 -7.71 -2.26
CA ARG A 272 -25.88 -6.61 -2.04
C ARG A 272 -25.60 -6.44 -0.55
N PHE A 273 -24.41 -5.97 -0.23
CA PHE A 273 -24.00 -5.73 1.15
C PHE A 273 -23.91 -4.23 1.43
N TRP A 274 -24.15 -3.82 2.66
CA TRP A 274 -24.08 -2.43 3.09
C TRP A 274 -23.34 -2.33 4.41
N ASP A 275 -22.22 -1.60 4.41
CA ASP A 275 -21.31 -1.56 5.55
C ASP A 275 -21.45 -0.27 6.36
N THR A 276 -21.89 -0.41 7.61
CA THR A 276 -22.01 0.71 8.55
C THR A 276 -20.65 1.27 8.95
N MET A 277 -19.57 0.47 8.93
CA MET A 277 -18.22 0.97 9.15
C MET A 277 -17.80 1.90 8.00
N SER A 278 -18.04 1.50 6.75
CA SER A 278 -17.83 2.33 5.57
C SER A 278 -18.66 3.63 5.62
N MET A 279 -19.92 3.59 6.07
CA MET A 279 -20.74 4.80 6.29
C MET A 279 -20.10 5.73 7.32
N HIS A 280 -19.63 5.17 8.45
CA HIS A 280 -18.96 5.93 9.49
C HIS A 280 -17.69 6.61 8.97
N ILE A 281 -16.83 5.88 8.25
CA ILE A 281 -15.58 6.41 7.68
C ILE A 281 -15.88 7.52 6.66
N ALA A 282 -16.92 7.35 5.85
CA ALA A 282 -17.38 8.35 4.89
C ALA A 282 -17.81 9.67 5.57
N VAL A 283 -18.56 9.59 6.68
CA VAL A 283 -19.13 10.78 7.35
C VAL A 283 -18.17 11.41 8.36
N CYS A 284 -17.53 10.58 9.18
CA CYS A 284 -16.75 10.95 10.37
C CYS A 284 -15.36 10.29 10.41
N GLY A 285 -14.85 9.73 9.31
CA GLY A 285 -13.56 9.06 9.30
C GLY A 285 -12.37 9.99 9.57
N LEU A 286 -11.32 9.42 10.16
CA LEU A 286 -10.05 10.09 10.47
C LEU A 286 -9.02 9.94 9.34
N ALA A 287 -8.31 11.02 9.02
CA ALA A 287 -7.10 10.93 8.21
C ALA A 287 -5.97 10.20 8.96
N GLY A 288 -4.92 9.77 8.24
CA GLY A 288 -3.78 9.05 8.82
C GLY A 288 -3.12 9.83 9.97
N ASP A 289 -2.77 11.09 9.74
CA ASP A 289 -2.16 11.97 10.74
C ASP A 289 -3.12 12.21 11.92
N GLN A 290 -4.40 12.49 11.64
CA GLN A 290 -5.42 12.67 12.68
C GLN A 290 -5.60 11.43 13.54
N ARG A 291 -5.47 10.22 12.98
CA ARG A 291 -5.63 8.97 13.72
C ARG A 291 -4.50 8.76 14.73
N VAL A 292 -3.26 9.13 14.37
CA VAL A 292 -2.12 9.11 15.29
C VAL A 292 -2.37 10.07 16.45
N LEU A 293 -2.75 11.31 16.13
CA LEU A 293 -3.04 12.35 17.12
C LEU A 293 -4.24 11.98 18.02
N PHE A 294 -5.30 11.39 17.45
CA PHE A 294 -6.48 10.92 18.18
C PHE A 294 -6.11 9.81 19.19
N MET A 295 -5.26 8.86 18.78
CA MET A 295 -4.76 7.80 19.67
C MET A 295 -3.87 8.36 20.78
N ALA A 296 -3.02 9.34 20.48
CA ALA A 296 -2.17 10.00 21.47
C ALA A 296 -3.01 10.77 22.50
N ALA A 297 -4.03 11.51 22.04
CA ALA A 297 -4.93 12.28 22.89
C ALA A 297 -5.73 11.39 23.87
N ARG A 298 -6.25 10.23 23.42
CA ARG A 298 -6.99 9.28 24.29
C ARG A 298 -6.14 8.58 25.35
N LYS A 299 -4.81 8.49 25.15
CA LYS A 299 -3.89 7.87 26.13
C LYS A 299 -3.45 8.81 27.26
N GLY A 300 -4.03 10.02 27.35
CA GLY A 300 -3.71 10.99 28.42
C GLY A 300 -2.40 11.75 28.23
N ASN A 301 -1.64 11.50 27.16
CA ASN A 301 -0.35 12.14 26.88
C ASN A 301 -0.51 13.32 25.90
N ARG A 302 -1.24 14.36 26.31
CA ARG A 302 -1.47 15.57 25.49
C ARG A 302 -0.16 16.28 25.08
N THR A 303 0.89 16.19 25.91
CA THR A 303 2.22 16.77 25.65
C THR A 303 2.99 16.09 24.51
N LYS A 304 2.93 14.76 24.40
CA LYS A 304 3.49 14.03 23.24
C LYS A 304 2.71 14.30 21.95
N ALA A 305 1.39 14.46 22.05
CA ALA A 305 0.55 14.79 20.89
C ALA A 305 0.87 16.19 20.33
N SER A 306 1.18 17.17 21.18
CA SER A 306 1.65 18.49 20.74
C SER A 306 3.06 18.44 20.12
N GLU A 307 3.97 17.64 20.66
CA GLU A 307 5.32 17.44 20.09
C GLU A 307 5.27 16.76 18.71
N GLU A 308 4.43 15.74 18.54
CA GLU A 308 4.22 15.08 17.25
C GLU A 308 3.51 16.00 16.23
N ALA A 309 2.54 16.81 16.66
CA ALA A 309 1.86 17.78 15.80
C ALA A 309 2.80 18.88 15.26
N LEU A 310 3.80 19.29 16.06
CA LEU A 310 4.85 20.25 15.64
C LEU A 310 5.72 19.71 14.50
N VAL A 311 5.93 18.40 14.39
CA VAL A 311 6.71 17.78 13.29
C VAL A 311 5.98 17.86 11.94
N HIS A 312 4.65 17.97 11.94
CA HIS A 312 3.82 17.97 10.74
C HIS A 312 3.42 19.37 10.24
N THR A 313 3.81 20.44 10.94
CA THR A 313 3.46 21.82 10.56
C THR A 313 4.60 22.49 9.78
N GLU A 314 4.27 23.19 8.69
CA GLU A 314 5.28 23.79 7.79
C GLU A 314 6.04 25.00 8.41
N ASN A 315 5.60 25.54 9.56
CA ASN A 315 6.21 26.69 10.23
C ASN A 315 6.14 26.54 11.78
N PRO A 316 7.26 26.20 12.46
CA PRO A 316 7.30 26.09 13.92
C PRO A 316 7.34 27.43 14.66
N THR A 317 7.45 28.56 13.94
CA THR A 317 7.91 29.85 14.49
C THR A 317 6.82 30.77 15.05
N LYS A 318 5.56 30.33 15.13
CA LYS A 318 4.52 31.12 15.81
C LYS A 318 4.20 30.47 17.16
N GLU A 319 4.69 31.08 18.23
CA GLU A 319 4.36 30.76 19.63
C GLU A 319 2.83 30.73 19.89
N SER A 320 2.03 31.35 19.03
CA SER A 320 0.56 31.32 19.09
C SER A 320 -0.07 29.94 18.80
N ASN A 321 0.66 28.96 18.23
CA ASN A 321 0.12 27.63 17.95
C ASN A 321 0.15 26.67 19.14
N VAL A 322 0.99 26.92 20.16
CA VAL A 322 1.11 26.02 21.32
C VAL A 322 -0.15 26.06 22.21
N LEU A 323 -0.79 27.23 22.31
CA LEU A 323 -2.08 27.41 23.01
C LEU A 323 -3.27 26.86 22.22
N GLY A 324 -3.19 26.81 20.88
CA GLY A 324 -4.25 26.27 20.01
C GLY A 324 -4.44 24.75 20.09
N PHE A 325 -3.41 24.02 20.54
CA PHE A 325 -3.46 22.56 20.71
C PHE A 325 -4.33 22.09 21.88
N GLN A 326 -4.80 23.00 22.76
CA GLN A 326 -5.65 22.62 23.89
C GLN A 326 -7.14 22.41 23.52
N ASN A 327 -7.59 22.86 22.34
CA ASN A 327 -9.01 22.84 21.93
C ASN A 327 -9.21 22.29 20.49
N TRP A 328 -8.81 21.04 20.24
CA TRP A 328 -9.14 20.36 18.98
C TRP A 328 -10.61 19.96 18.92
N LYS A 329 -11.47 20.86 18.42
CA LYS A 329 -12.89 20.61 18.16
C LYS A 329 -13.14 19.37 17.29
N TRP A 330 -12.17 19.00 16.45
CA TRP A 330 -12.30 17.84 15.56
C TRP A 330 -12.26 16.49 16.29
N LEU A 331 -11.74 16.43 17.53
CA LEU A 331 -11.79 15.22 18.35
C LEU A 331 -13.22 14.86 18.76
N ASP A 332 -14.10 15.87 18.89
CA ASP A 332 -15.47 15.71 19.37
C ASP A 332 -16.46 15.29 18.26
N VAL A 333 -16.02 15.29 16.99
CA VAL A 333 -16.87 14.99 15.82
C VAL A 333 -16.51 13.68 15.12
N THR A 334 -15.72 12.83 15.77
CA THR A 334 -15.12 11.63 15.18
C THR A 334 -14.95 10.51 16.21
N SER A 335 -14.82 9.26 15.75
CA SER A 335 -14.47 8.11 16.58
C SER A 335 -13.55 7.13 15.84
N THR A 336 -13.12 6.08 16.54
CA THR A 336 -12.47 4.93 15.89
C THR A 336 -13.50 4.02 15.23
N ASN A 337 -13.04 3.12 14.35
CA ASN A 337 -13.92 2.33 13.48
C ASN A 337 -14.64 1.15 14.16
N SER A 338 -14.34 0.79 15.40
CA SER A 338 -14.97 -0.37 16.05
C SER A 338 -16.43 -0.11 16.40
N LEU A 339 -17.32 -1.09 16.19
CA LEU A 339 -18.77 -1.00 16.45
C LEU A 339 -19.09 -0.33 17.80
N ILE A 340 -18.46 -0.79 18.89
CA ILE A 340 -18.66 -0.24 20.24
C ILE A 340 -18.43 1.28 20.29
N GLU A 341 -17.34 1.75 19.69
CA GLU A 341 -16.95 3.16 19.71
C GLU A 341 -17.83 3.99 18.76
N VAL A 342 -18.20 3.43 17.60
CA VAL A 342 -19.12 4.06 16.65
C VAL A 342 -20.52 4.18 17.24
N HIS A 343 -21.02 3.13 17.90
CA HIS A 343 -22.32 3.10 18.58
C HIS A 343 -22.36 4.10 19.74
N ARG A 344 -21.35 4.09 20.62
CA ARG A 344 -21.24 5.10 21.70
C ARG A 344 -21.21 6.54 21.19
N PHE A 345 -20.57 6.76 20.04
CA PHE A 345 -20.46 8.09 19.45
C PHE A 345 -21.76 8.56 18.77
N HIS A 346 -22.41 7.72 17.97
CA HIS A 346 -23.64 8.09 17.24
C HIS A 346 -24.92 7.93 18.07
N CYS A 347 -24.92 7.02 19.04
CA CYS A 347 -26.09 6.64 19.84
C CYS A 347 -25.81 6.74 21.36
N PRO A 348 -25.34 7.90 21.88
CA PRO A 348 -24.89 8.03 23.27
C PRO A 348 -26.00 7.85 24.31
N ASN A 349 -27.26 8.06 23.92
CA ASN A 349 -28.43 7.90 24.80
C ASN A 349 -29.06 6.50 24.70
N SER A 350 -28.43 5.57 23.97
CA SER A 350 -28.93 4.20 23.87
C SER A 350 -28.78 3.46 25.20
N GLY A 351 -29.80 2.70 25.57
CA GLY A 351 -29.74 1.78 26.71
C GLY A 351 -29.00 0.48 26.41
N LEU A 352 -28.55 0.26 25.16
CA LEU A 352 -27.84 -0.95 24.76
C LEU A 352 -26.39 -0.92 25.24
N PHE A 353 -25.98 -1.97 25.96
CA PHE A 353 -24.60 -2.16 26.39
C PHE A 353 -23.94 -3.27 25.58
N VAL A 354 -22.98 -2.90 24.73
CA VAL A 354 -22.16 -3.86 23.99
C VAL A 354 -20.99 -4.33 24.86
N ALA A 355 -21.06 -5.56 25.37
CA ALA A 355 -20.09 -6.13 26.30
C ALA A 355 -18.87 -6.71 25.57
N LYS A 356 -17.67 -6.24 25.89
CA LYS A 356 -16.44 -6.65 25.19
C LYS A 356 -15.97 -8.06 25.57
N GLU A 357 -16.25 -8.48 26.80
CA GLU A 357 -15.68 -9.68 27.41
C GLU A 357 -16.25 -10.99 26.82
N LEU A 358 -17.49 -10.96 26.31
CA LEU A 358 -18.14 -12.15 25.75
C LEU A 358 -17.58 -12.54 24.39
N ARG A 359 -17.08 -11.56 23.62
CA ARG A 359 -16.43 -11.79 22.33
C ARG A 359 -15.16 -12.63 22.45
N ASP A 360 -14.42 -12.47 23.54
CA ASP A 360 -13.16 -13.19 23.76
C ASP A 360 -13.36 -14.72 23.83
N LEU A 361 -14.58 -15.19 24.15
CA LEU A 361 -14.93 -16.61 24.11
C LEU A 361 -14.90 -17.20 22.69
N PHE A 362 -15.23 -16.43 21.65
CA PHE A 362 -15.08 -16.88 20.26
C PHE A 362 -13.61 -16.91 19.82
N LEU A 363 -12.77 -16.05 20.40
CA LEU A 363 -11.35 -15.97 20.05
C LEU A 363 -10.50 -17.05 20.75
N VAL A 364 -10.73 -17.26 22.05
CA VAL A 364 -9.87 -18.10 22.90
C VAL A 364 -10.60 -19.31 23.48
N GLY A 365 -11.94 -19.33 23.44
CA GLY A 365 -12.75 -20.44 23.97
C GLY A 365 -12.82 -21.65 23.04
N THR A 366 -13.54 -22.68 23.48
CA THR A 366 -13.78 -23.92 22.74
C THR A 366 -15.25 -24.05 22.30
N MET A 367 -15.53 -24.99 21.40
CA MET A 367 -16.92 -25.37 21.06
C MET A 367 -17.76 -25.77 22.26
N SER A 368 -17.16 -26.33 23.32
CA SER A 368 -17.91 -26.70 24.53
C SER A 368 -18.38 -25.45 25.28
N ASP A 369 -17.48 -24.48 25.44
CA ASP A 369 -17.80 -23.21 26.12
C ASP A 369 -18.94 -22.47 25.43
N ILE A 370 -18.97 -22.50 24.09
CA ILE A 370 -20.02 -21.88 23.28
C ILE A 370 -21.36 -22.60 23.46
N ARG A 371 -21.37 -23.93 23.56
CA ARG A 371 -22.61 -24.70 23.84
C ARG A 371 -23.14 -24.39 25.23
N GLU A 372 -22.28 -24.36 26.24
CA GLU A 372 -22.66 -24.10 27.63
C GLU A 372 -23.22 -22.68 27.81
N LYS A 373 -22.64 -21.69 27.12
CA LYS A 373 -23.05 -20.28 27.19
C LYS A 373 -23.90 -19.83 26.01
N PHE A 374 -24.56 -20.76 25.30
CA PHE A 374 -25.26 -20.48 24.05
C PHE A 374 -26.25 -19.32 24.14
N GLN A 375 -27.13 -19.29 25.14
CA GLN A 375 -28.15 -18.23 25.29
C GLN A 375 -27.51 -16.85 25.48
N LEU A 376 -26.43 -16.77 26.26
CA LEU A 376 -25.71 -15.53 26.53
C LEU A 376 -25.01 -15.02 25.26
N LEU A 377 -24.37 -15.91 24.52
CA LEU A 377 -23.66 -15.58 23.28
C LEU A 377 -24.62 -15.20 22.14
N MET A 378 -25.77 -15.87 22.01
CA MET A 378 -26.80 -15.47 21.04
C MET A 378 -27.39 -14.09 21.35
N THR A 379 -27.61 -13.79 22.64
CA THR A 379 -28.08 -12.47 23.08
C THR A 379 -27.03 -11.40 22.85
N TYR A 380 -25.75 -11.73 23.03
CA TYR A 380 -24.63 -10.87 22.66
C TYR A 380 -24.64 -10.54 21.16
N CYS A 381 -24.70 -11.54 20.27
CA CYS A 381 -24.78 -11.31 18.82
C CYS A 381 -26.02 -10.48 18.44
N ALA A 382 -27.17 -10.74 19.08
CA ALA A 382 -28.38 -9.95 18.86
C ALA A 382 -28.22 -8.49 19.31
N THR A 383 -27.42 -8.25 20.36
CA THR A 383 -27.08 -6.90 20.83
C THR A 383 -26.17 -6.19 19.83
N ASP A 384 -25.19 -6.89 19.23
CA ASP A 384 -24.34 -6.34 18.16
C ASP A 384 -25.15 -6.01 16.89
N VAL A 385 -26.10 -6.87 16.51
CA VAL A 385 -27.07 -6.60 15.43
C VAL A 385 -27.94 -5.39 15.74
N ALA A 386 -28.46 -5.28 16.97
CA ALA A 386 -29.25 -4.14 17.42
C ALA A 386 -28.44 -2.83 17.43
N ALA A 387 -27.21 -2.85 17.95
CA ALA A 387 -26.32 -1.70 17.94
C ALA A 387 -25.96 -1.28 16.50
N THR A 388 -25.75 -2.25 15.60
CA THR A 388 -25.56 -2.00 14.17
C THR A 388 -26.78 -1.35 13.54
N PHE A 389 -28.00 -1.77 13.91
CA PHE A 389 -29.25 -1.15 13.45
C PHE A 389 -29.39 0.29 13.90
N GLU A 390 -29.10 0.59 15.17
CA GLU A 390 -29.17 1.97 15.68
C GLU A 390 -28.15 2.88 14.98
N VAL A 391 -26.91 2.41 14.82
CA VAL A 391 -25.87 3.15 14.07
C VAL A 391 -26.29 3.37 12.63
N PHE A 392 -26.78 2.32 11.96
CA PHE A 392 -27.28 2.39 10.59
C PHE A 392 -28.39 3.44 10.44
N SER A 393 -29.38 3.39 11.32
CA SER A 393 -30.55 4.28 11.29
C SER A 393 -30.15 5.74 11.53
N MET A 394 -29.25 5.99 12.50
CA MET A 394 -28.73 7.33 12.81
C MET A 394 -27.84 7.89 11.70
N LEU A 395 -27.03 7.05 11.05
CA LEU A 395 -26.11 7.47 10.00
C LEU A 395 -26.79 7.68 8.65
N MET A 396 -27.92 7.04 8.37
CA MET A 396 -28.52 7.02 7.04
C MET A 396 -28.80 8.42 6.48
N ASP A 397 -29.49 9.26 7.25
CA ASP A 397 -29.82 10.63 6.81
C ASP A 397 -28.56 11.50 6.68
N GLN A 398 -27.62 11.38 7.62
CA GLN A 398 -26.35 12.12 7.57
C GLN A 398 -25.51 11.73 6.35
N PHE A 399 -25.51 10.45 6.02
CA PHE A 399 -24.82 9.90 4.87
C PHE A 399 -25.43 10.44 3.57
N TRP A 400 -26.75 10.39 3.43
CA TRP A 400 -27.43 10.92 2.24
C TRP A 400 -27.28 12.44 2.09
N GLN A 401 -27.35 13.23 3.16
CA GLN A 401 -27.11 14.68 3.07
C GLN A 401 -25.69 15.03 2.57
N ARG A 402 -24.72 14.16 2.86
CA ARG A 402 -23.31 14.37 2.50
C ARG A 402 -22.99 14.02 1.05
N TYR A 403 -23.73 13.07 0.48
CA TYR A 403 -23.50 12.54 -0.87
C TYR A 403 -24.64 12.83 -1.87
N ALA A 404 -25.76 13.39 -1.41
CA ALA A 404 -26.77 14.00 -2.25
C ALA A 404 -26.29 15.38 -2.73
N ASN A 405 -26.31 15.61 -4.03
CA ASN A 405 -26.34 16.97 -4.56
C ASN A 405 -27.62 17.67 -4.06
N TYR A 406 -27.67 19.00 -4.16
CA TYR A 406 -28.87 19.81 -3.90
C TYR A 406 -30.13 19.31 -4.66
N HIS A 407 -29.95 18.43 -5.66
CA HIS A 407 -30.98 17.63 -6.30
C HIS A 407 -30.89 16.14 -5.89
N LYS A 408 -32.03 15.55 -5.52
CA LYS A 408 -32.32 14.23 -4.91
C LYS A 408 -31.64 12.96 -5.48
N ASN A 409 -30.73 13.04 -6.48
CA ASN A 409 -30.38 11.95 -7.40
C ASN A 409 -28.90 11.50 -7.40
N SER A 410 -28.04 11.97 -6.48
CA SER A 410 -26.61 11.55 -6.39
C SER A 410 -26.27 10.26 -5.60
N PRO A 411 -27.09 9.73 -4.68
CA PRO A 411 -26.66 8.62 -3.82
C PRO A 411 -26.43 7.26 -4.53
N ALA A 412 -26.94 7.10 -5.75
CA ALA A 412 -26.89 5.84 -6.49
C ALA A 412 -25.47 5.42 -6.94
N PHE A 413 -24.57 6.37 -7.23
CA PHE A 413 -23.19 6.05 -7.63
C PHE A 413 -22.38 5.48 -6.47
N LEU A 414 -22.54 6.08 -5.28
CA LEU A 414 -21.89 5.61 -4.07
C LEU A 414 -22.53 4.31 -3.57
N PHE A 415 -23.84 4.14 -3.80
CA PHE A 415 -24.53 2.89 -3.55
C PHE A 415 -23.86 1.73 -4.28
N ILE A 416 -23.55 1.88 -5.57
CA ILE A 416 -22.92 0.82 -6.36
C ILE A 416 -21.59 0.41 -5.72
N ARG A 417 -20.74 1.33 -5.27
CA ARG A 417 -19.48 0.95 -4.61
C ARG A 417 -19.66 0.39 -3.20
N ILE A 418 -20.54 0.94 -2.36
CA ILE A 418 -20.77 0.39 -1.02
C ILE A 418 -21.43 -1.00 -1.10
N SER A 419 -22.18 -1.25 -2.17
CA SER A 419 -22.80 -2.54 -2.49
C SER A 419 -21.93 -3.51 -3.30
N THR A 420 -20.78 -3.06 -3.82
CA THR A 420 -19.79 -3.89 -4.52
C THR A 420 -18.95 -4.88 -3.69
N PRO A 421 -19.01 -5.00 -2.34
CA PRO A 421 -18.33 -6.11 -1.66
C PRO A 421 -18.66 -7.44 -2.32
N SER A 422 -19.90 -7.58 -2.83
CA SER A 422 -20.49 -8.73 -3.52
C SER A 422 -19.70 -9.32 -4.73
N HIS A 423 -18.62 -8.66 -5.17
CA HIS A 423 -17.97 -8.95 -6.45
C HIS A 423 -16.53 -9.51 -6.33
N PHE A 424 -15.87 -9.37 -5.17
CA PHE A 424 -14.48 -9.82 -5.02
C PHE A 424 -14.41 -11.32 -4.72
N CYS A 425 -13.90 -12.11 -5.69
CA CYS A 425 -13.64 -13.55 -5.57
C CYS A 425 -12.31 -13.90 -6.25
N TRP A 426 -11.44 -14.61 -5.55
CA TRP A 426 -10.22 -15.18 -6.11
C TRP A 426 -10.38 -16.68 -6.27
N TYR A 427 -10.18 -17.15 -7.49
CA TYR A 427 -10.09 -18.58 -7.76
C TYR A 427 -8.63 -18.99 -7.71
N VAL A 428 -8.36 -20.04 -6.96
CA VAL A 428 -7.03 -20.59 -6.73
C VAL A 428 -7.07 -22.04 -7.19
N GLY A 429 -6.16 -22.40 -8.09
CA GLY A 429 -6.05 -23.78 -8.57
C GLY A 429 -5.63 -24.72 -7.46
N ASN A 430 -6.11 -25.97 -7.54
CA ASN A 430 -5.68 -27.01 -6.61
C ASN A 430 -4.20 -27.30 -6.75
N GLY A 431 -3.44 -26.90 -5.73
CA GLY A 431 -1.99 -27.04 -5.68
C GLY A 431 -1.26 -25.77 -5.22
N HIS A 432 -1.93 -24.62 -5.14
CA HIS A 432 -1.23 -23.34 -4.97
C HIS A 432 -1.16 -22.83 -3.52
N PHE A 433 -1.85 -23.43 -2.55
CA PHE A 433 -1.49 -23.23 -1.13
C PHE A 433 -0.23 -24.02 -0.73
N VAL A 434 0.16 -25.00 -1.56
CA VAL A 434 1.54 -25.56 -1.54
C VAL A 434 2.56 -24.47 -1.87
N PHE A 435 2.16 -23.31 -2.38
CA PHE A 435 3.06 -22.21 -2.70
C PHE A 435 3.59 -21.47 -1.47
N ALA A 436 2.85 -21.39 -0.36
CA ALA A 436 3.45 -20.95 0.91
C ALA A 436 4.60 -21.88 1.31
N TYR A 437 4.40 -23.19 1.06
CA TYR A 437 5.40 -24.25 1.17
C TYR A 437 6.51 -24.11 0.10
N GLN A 438 6.21 -23.80 -1.17
CA GLN A 438 7.19 -23.71 -2.26
C GLN A 438 8.02 -22.41 -2.19
N CYS A 439 7.44 -21.29 -1.75
CA CYS A 439 8.18 -20.08 -1.40
C CYS A 439 9.20 -20.38 -0.31
N GLU A 440 8.83 -21.16 0.70
CA GLU A 440 9.76 -21.65 1.73
C GLU A 440 10.83 -22.61 1.13
N MET A 441 10.48 -23.44 0.13
CA MET A 441 11.40 -24.35 -0.60
C MET A 441 12.33 -23.66 -1.60
N ALA A 442 11.93 -22.54 -2.18
CA ALA A 442 12.67 -21.91 -3.27
C ALA A 442 13.76 -20.96 -2.75
N THR A 443 13.59 -20.43 -1.53
CA THR A 443 14.68 -19.95 -0.65
C THR A 443 15.87 -20.92 -0.59
N LEU A 444 15.59 -22.22 -0.78
CA LEU A 444 16.50 -23.34 -0.59
C LEU A 444 17.19 -23.79 -1.89
N HIS A 445 16.55 -23.64 -3.05
CA HIS A 445 17.04 -24.12 -4.34
C HIS A 445 18.14 -23.23 -4.93
N ASP A 446 17.98 -21.90 -4.90
CA ASP A 446 19.00 -20.96 -5.40
C ASP A 446 20.29 -20.97 -4.57
N CYS A 447 20.17 -21.26 -3.26
CA CYS A 447 21.29 -21.35 -2.34
C CYS A 447 22.18 -22.59 -2.60
N LEU A 448 21.59 -23.68 -3.11
CA LEU A 448 22.32 -24.90 -3.45
C LEU A 448 22.89 -24.85 -4.88
N GLY A 449 22.25 -24.13 -5.80
CA GLY A 449 22.68 -24.05 -7.20
C GLY A 449 24.05 -23.40 -7.40
N GLN A 450 24.38 -22.37 -6.61
CA GLN A 450 25.64 -21.62 -6.78
C GLN A 450 26.84 -22.27 -6.05
N ASN A 451 26.62 -23.10 -5.02
CA ASN A 451 27.68 -23.82 -4.30
C ASN A 451 27.78 -25.32 -4.64
N ALA A 452 26.89 -25.86 -5.50
CA ALA A 452 26.88 -27.27 -5.92
C ALA A 452 28.07 -27.71 -6.80
N ALA A 453 28.99 -26.82 -7.16
CA ALA A 453 30.24 -27.23 -7.81
C ALA A 453 31.15 -28.08 -6.89
N ASN A 454 31.02 -27.92 -5.56
CA ASN A 454 31.92 -28.55 -4.58
C ASN A 454 31.29 -29.67 -3.73
N ILE A 455 30.00 -29.99 -3.93
CA ILE A 455 29.34 -31.08 -3.19
C ILE A 455 29.14 -32.27 -4.13
N SER A 456 29.69 -33.41 -3.72
CA SER A 456 30.03 -34.57 -4.55
C SER A 456 28.98 -35.12 -5.52
N LYS A 457 29.46 -35.84 -6.55
CA LYS A 457 28.70 -36.52 -7.62
C LYS A 457 27.57 -37.45 -7.14
N SER A 458 27.50 -37.83 -5.86
CA SER A 458 26.46 -38.73 -5.31
C SER A 458 25.08 -38.05 -5.13
N SER A 459 25.03 -36.72 -5.00
CA SER A 459 23.78 -35.98 -4.75
C SER A 459 22.88 -35.83 -5.98
N ARG A 460 23.45 -35.90 -7.19
CA ARG A 460 22.71 -35.74 -8.46
C ARG A 460 21.81 -36.94 -8.80
N SER A 461 22.07 -38.12 -8.24
CA SER A 461 21.28 -39.34 -8.53
C SER A 461 20.02 -39.48 -7.67
N ILE A 462 19.92 -38.74 -6.56
CA ILE A 462 18.83 -38.85 -5.60
C ILE A 462 17.64 -37.95 -5.97
N VAL A 463 17.90 -36.78 -6.58
CA VAL A 463 16.88 -35.81 -6.97
C VAL A 463 16.06 -36.27 -8.19
N ALA A 464 16.63 -37.12 -9.06
CA ALA A 464 15.99 -37.57 -10.30
C ALA A 464 14.93 -38.69 -10.12
N ARG A 465 14.61 -39.14 -8.90
CA ARG A 465 13.82 -40.39 -8.69
C ARG A 465 12.61 -40.32 -7.75
N LYS A 466 12.19 -39.17 -7.21
CA LYS A 466 11.03 -39.13 -6.30
C LYS A 466 10.00 -38.07 -6.68
N GLY A 467 8.75 -38.53 -6.85
CA GLY A 467 7.57 -37.73 -7.16
C GLY A 467 7.05 -36.89 -5.97
N PRO A 468 5.85 -36.29 -6.10
CA PRO A 468 5.35 -35.19 -5.25
C PRO A 468 5.26 -35.49 -3.75
N SER A 469 5.16 -36.75 -3.34
CA SER A 469 5.17 -37.18 -1.94
C SER A 469 6.55 -37.15 -1.27
N GLY A 470 7.64 -36.93 -2.03
CA GLY A 470 8.99 -36.70 -1.50
C GLY A 470 9.28 -35.25 -1.08
N MET A 471 8.42 -34.29 -1.44
CA MET A 471 8.61 -32.84 -1.17
C MET A 471 8.29 -32.41 0.26
N GLN A 472 7.55 -33.21 1.04
CA GLN A 472 7.24 -32.88 2.44
C GLN A 472 8.48 -32.92 3.36
N PHE A 473 9.51 -33.70 3.01
CA PHE A 473 10.70 -33.91 3.84
C PHE A 473 11.78 -32.83 3.72
N THR A 474 11.54 -31.76 2.95
CA THR A 474 12.56 -30.73 2.63
C THR A 474 12.28 -29.36 3.27
N LEU A 475 11.18 -29.24 4.04
CA LEU A 475 10.66 -28.00 4.64
C LEU A 475 11.54 -27.44 5.77
N GLN A 476 12.21 -28.30 6.51
CA GLN A 476 13.00 -27.88 7.67
C GLN A 476 14.35 -27.22 7.30
N ARG A 477 14.80 -27.28 6.05
CA ARG A 477 16.21 -26.99 5.73
C ARG A 477 16.62 -25.50 5.66
N SER A 478 15.71 -24.55 5.46
CA SER A 478 16.06 -23.13 5.23
C SER A 478 16.27 -22.33 6.53
N VAL A 479 15.44 -22.56 7.56
CA VAL A 479 15.75 -22.13 8.94
C VAL A 479 16.99 -22.89 9.42
N CYS A 480 17.12 -24.17 9.03
CA CYS A 480 18.32 -24.94 9.31
C CYS A 480 19.58 -24.37 8.68
N ILE A 481 19.67 -23.61 7.58
CA ILE A 481 21.00 -23.13 7.12
C ILE A 481 21.52 -21.98 7.99
N ILE A 482 20.68 -21.01 8.36
CA ILE A 482 21.08 -19.96 9.31
C ILE A 482 21.28 -20.56 10.70
N ILE A 483 20.42 -21.49 11.13
CA ILE A 483 20.59 -22.23 12.38
C ILE A 483 21.81 -23.15 12.30
N ILE A 484 22.14 -23.79 11.18
CA ILE A 484 23.32 -24.65 10.98
C ILE A 484 24.56 -23.77 10.92
N ILE A 485 24.56 -22.59 10.31
CA ILE A 485 25.71 -21.67 10.38
C ILE A 485 25.87 -21.17 11.82
N ILE A 486 24.79 -20.74 12.46
CA ILE A 486 24.79 -20.32 13.87
C ILE A 486 25.22 -21.48 14.78
N PHE A 487 24.76 -22.72 14.56
CA PHE A 487 25.06 -23.93 15.34
C PHE A 487 26.40 -24.56 14.97
N TYR A 488 26.89 -24.41 13.74
CA TYR A 488 28.22 -24.83 13.32
C TYR A 488 29.26 -23.86 13.88
N LEU A 489 28.95 -22.56 13.89
CA LEU A 489 29.67 -21.57 14.68
C LEU A 489 29.59 -21.91 16.17
N PHE A 490 28.41 -22.27 16.69
CA PHE A 490 28.20 -22.72 18.09
C PHE A 490 28.98 -24.00 18.43
N TYR A 491 29.07 -24.94 17.50
CA TYR A 491 29.76 -26.23 17.61
C TYR A 491 31.28 -26.05 17.55
N LEU A 492 31.78 -25.25 16.60
CA LEU A 492 33.16 -24.78 16.59
C LEU A 492 33.52 -24.05 17.88
N PHE A 493 32.57 -23.31 18.47
CA PHE A 493 32.76 -22.57 19.72
C PHE A 493 32.77 -23.47 20.96
N PHE A 494 31.84 -24.43 21.10
CA PHE A 494 31.78 -25.33 22.25
C PHE A 494 32.96 -26.30 22.35
N SER A 495 33.76 -26.41 21.27
CA SER A 495 35.05 -27.09 21.32
C SER A 495 36.11 -26.33 22.15
N PHE A 496 35.88 -25.07 22.56
CA PHE A 496 36.83 -24.27 23.35
C PHE A 496 36.14 -23.38 24.42
N ILE A 497 36.58 -23.51 25.67
CA ILE A 497 36.16 -22.74 26.87
C ILE A 497 36.62 -21.25 26.82
N ARG A 498 36.53 -20.57 25.67
CA ARG A 498 37.16 -19.23 25.44
C ARG A 498 36.18 -18.06 25.20
N TYR A 499 34.86 -18.22 25.42
CA TYR A 499 33.90 -17.14 25.13
C TYR A 499 34.03 -15.92 26.06
N LYS A 500 34.51 -16.11 27.29
CA LYS A 500 34.69 -15.03 28.28
C LYS A 500 35.76 -14.01 27.83
N ASP A 501 36.67 -14.42 26.96
CA ASP A 501 37.71 -13.58 26.40
C ASP A 501 37.33 -12.97 25.02
N ASP A 502 36.14 -13.26 24.50
CA ASP A 502 35.69 -12.81 23.17
C ASP A 502 35.02 -11.42 23.26
N PRO A 503 35.42 -10.44 22.41
CA PRO A 503 34.89 -9.07 22.46
C PRO A 503 33.36 -8.93 22.31
N TRP A 504 32.67 -9.92 21.72
CA TRP A 504 31.22 -9.88 21.51
C TRP A 504 30.43 -10.73 22.49
N LEU A 505 31.00 -11.83 23.01
CA LEU A 505 30.27 -12.87 23.75
C LEU A 505 30.53 -12.88 25.27
N TRP A 506 31.45 -12.04 25.76
CA TRP A 506 31.87 -12.01 27.17
C TRP A 506 30.72 -11.77 28.18
N ASN A 507 29.69 -11.02 27.79
CA ASN A 507 28.56 -10.67 28.64
C ASN A 507 27.28 -11.50 28.38
N GLU A 508 27.38 -12.57 27.58
CA GLU A 508 26.25 -13.48 27.37
C GLU A 508 26.20 -14.56 28.46
N ASN A 509 25.03 -14.78 29.03
CA ASN A 509 24.83 -15.82 30.05
C ASN A 509 24.53 -17.17 29.37
N TRP A 510 25.52 -18.05 29.39
CA TRP A 510 25.45 -19.38 28.80
C TRP A 510 25.03 -20.48 29.80
N ASP A 511 24.75 -20.13 31.07
CA ASP A 511 24.34 -21.07 32.14
C ASP A 511 22.85 -21.47 32.04
N VAL A 512 22.29 -21.52 30.82
CA VAL A 512 20.87 -21.83 30.57
C VAL A 512 20.63 -23.34 30.67
N GLY A 513 20.73 -23.85 31.90
CA GLY A 513 20.42 -25.24 32.27
C GLY A 513 19.69 -25.37 33.61
N LYS A 514 19.32 -24.27 34.29
CA LYS A 514 18.62 -24.31 35.57
C LYS A 514 17.33 -23.48 35.54
N GLU A 515 16.23 -24.23 35.40
CA GLU A 515 14.80 -23.92 35.63
C GLU A 515 14.21 -22.58 35.12
N PRO A 516 13.20 -22.60 34.24
CA PRO A 516 12.43 -21.40 33.92
C PRO A 516 11.62 -20.93 35.14
N LYS A 517 11.81 -19.66 35.54
CA LYS A 517 10.95 -19.00 36.54
C LYS A 517 9.50 -19.05 36.06
N ARG A 518 8.64 -19.74 36.81
CA ARG A 518 7.18 -19.81 36.58
C ARG A 518 6.57 -18.41 36.58
N ILE A 519 6.09 -17.95 35.43
CA ILE A 519 5.04 -16.94 35.37
C ILE A 519 3.73 -17.66 35.71
N THR A 520 3.09 -17.26 36.79
CA THR A 520 1.84 -17.86 37.27
C THR A 520 0.66 -17.40 36.41
N THR A 521 0.08 -18.32 35.64
CA THR A 521 -1.36 -18.28 35.28
C THR A 521 -1.86 -19.70 34.94
N PHE A 522 -2.79 -20.17 35.79
CA PHE A 522 -3.74 -21.29 35.70
C PHE A 522 -3.34 -22.69 35.15
N LYS A 523 -3.51 -23.71 36.02
CA LYS A 523 -3.51 -25.17 35.77
C LYS A 523 -4.63 -25.54 34.76
N ARG A 524 -4.59 -26.57 33.89
CA ARG A 524 -4.21 -27.99 34.12
C ARG A 524 -4.29 -28.79 32.78
N LYS A 525 -3.25 -29.52 32.40
CA LYS A 525 -3.22 -30.94 31.92
C LYS A 525 -1.78 -31.25 31.50
N THR A 526 -1.27 -32.40 31.92
CA THR A 526 0.10 -32.89 31.70
C THR A 526 0.35 -33.14 30.22
N THR A 527 0.73 -32.10 29.48
CA THR A 527 1.50 -32.20 28.25
C THR A 527 2.97 -32.17 28.62
N GLU A 528 3.69 -33.22 28.25
CA GLU A 528 5.15 -33.29 28.34
C GLU A 528 5.74 -31.98 27.83
N THR A 529 6.46 -31.27 28.69
CA THR A 529 7.09 -30.00 28.32
C THR A 529 8.17 -30.26 27.26
N ALA A 530 8.46 -29.28 26.40
CA ALA A 530 9.53 -29.42 25.40
C ALA A 530 10.88 -29.86 26.00
N LEU A 531 11.11 -29.49 27.28
CA LEU A 531 12.25 -29.93 28.06
C LEU A 531 12.19 -31.42 28.42
N GLU A 532 11.03 -31.95 28.84
CA GLU A 532 10.83 -33.38 29.14
C GLU A 532 10.90 -34.23 27.87
N TYR A 533 10.36 -33.73 26.76
CA TYR A 533 10.47 -34.37 25.44
C TYR A 533 11.94 -34.46 24.99
N ALA A 534 12.67 -33.34 25.08
CA ALA A 534 14.10 -33.30 24.76
C ALA A 534 14.92 -34.23 25.67
N LYS A 535 14.58 -34.31 26.96
CA LYS A 535 15.20 -35.23 27.92
C LYS A 535 14.92 -36.69 27.58
N ARG A 536 13.70 -37.03 27.19
CA ARG A 536 13.34 -38.39 26.77
C ARG A 536 14.04 -38.80 25.48
N VAL A 537 14.07 -37.92 24.48
CA VAL A 537 14.80 -38.16 23.22
C VAL A 537 16.31 -38.31 23.48
N TRP A 538 16.87 -37.49 24.38
CA TRP A 538 18.25 -37.61 24.87
C TRP A 538 18.50 -38.97 25.55
N ASP A 539 17.63 -39.39 26.45
CA ASP A 539 17.73 -40.65 27.18
C ASP A 539 17.50 -41.88 26.29
N GLU A 540 16.63 -41.79 25.28
CA GLU A 540 16.39 -42.84 24.29
C GLU A 540 17.53 -42.97 23.27
N SER A 541 18.16 -41.85 22.89
CA SER A 541 19.35 -41.83 22.05
C SER A 541 20.56 -42.44 22.78
N MET A 542 20.76 -42.09 24.06
CA MET A 542 21.79 -42.68 24.93
C MET A 542 21.58 -44.19 25.17
N LYS A 543 20.33 -44.68 25.19
CA LYS A 543 20.02 -46.11 25.31
C LYS A 543 20.35 -46.91 24.04
N LYS A 544 20.35 -46.28 22.85
CA LYS A 544 20.70 -46.94 21.57
C LYS A 544 22.22 -47.10 21.38
N GLN A 545 23.05 -46.23 21.95
CA GLN A 545 24.52 -46.35 21.86
C GLN A 545 25.11 -47.45 22.77
N ASN A 546 24.38 -47.92 23.79
CA ASN A 546 24.90 -48.87 24.78
C ASN A 546 24.83 -50.36 24.40
N LYS A 547 24.60 -50.70 23.12
CA LYS A 547 24.72 -52.08 22.62
C LYS A 547 25.69 -52.17 21.44
N LYS A 548 27.00 -52.12 21.73
CA LYS A 548 27.99 -53.00 21.07
C LYS A 548 29.25 -53.15 21.92
N SER A 549 29.43 -54.40 22.34
CA SER A 549 30.55 -55.02 23.04
C SER A 549 31.95 -54.50 22.68
N MET A 550 32.59 -53.77 23.61
CA MET A 550 34.07 -53.79 23.70
C MET A 550 34.66 -53.34 25.05
N ASN A 551 33.88 -52.85 26.02
CA ASN A 551 34.42 -52.27 27.26
C ASN A 551 34.60 -53.23 28.47
N ARG A 552 34.27 -54.52 28.33
CA ARG A 552 34.42 -55.49 29.44
C ARG A 552 35.82 -56.12 29.59
N ARG A 553 36.73 -55.96 28.62
CA ARG A 553 38.07 -56.62 28.64
C ARG A 553 39.24 -55.76 29.14
N LEU A 554 39.03 -54.50 29.51
CA LEU A 554 40.12 -53.60 29.91
C LEU A 554 40.29 -53.51 31.44
N PRO A 555 41.53 -53.37 31.96
CA PRO A 555 41.79 -53.22 33.40
C PRO A 555 41.16 -51.96 34.01
N ALA A 556 40.81 -52.00 35.30
CA ALA A 556 40.11 -50.91 36.00
C ALA A 556 40.87 -49.57 35.99
N TRP A 557 42.20 -49.60 36.06
CA TRP A 557 43.02 -48.39 35.99
C TRP A 557 42.96 -47.73 34.60
N TYR A 558 42.85 -48.52 33.53
CA TYR A 558 42.70 -48.02 32.16
C TYR A 558 41.30 -47.44 31.91
N ARG A 559 40.26 -48.02 32.54
CA ARG A 559 38.90 -47.45 32.53
C ARG A 559 38.83 -46.10 33.26
N SER A 560 39.57 -45.94 34.34
CA SER A 560 39.64 -44.67 35.08
C SER A 560 40.33 -43.56 34.28
N LEU A 561 41.28 -43.92 33.40
CA LEU A 561 41.91 -42.99 32.45
C LEU A 561 40.97 -42.57 31.31
N LEU A 562 40.06 -43.47 30.88
CA LEU A 562 39.05 -43.16 29.86
C LEU A 562 37.91 -42.28 30.39
N GLN A 563 37.56 -42.37 31.68
CA GLN A 563 36.50 -41.54 32.28
C GLN A 563 36.86 -40.05 32.40
N ASN A 564 38.15 -39.71 32.52
CA ASN A 564 38.61 -38.32 32.56
C ASN A 564 38.88 -37.70 31.17
N ASN A 565 38.78 -38.50 30.10
CA ASN A 565 39.02 -38.09 28.72
C ASN A 565 37.83 -38.37 27.79
N MET A 566 36.60 -38.38 28.30
CA MET A 566 35.39 -38.29 27.46
C MET A 566 35.23 -36.87 26.89
N GLN A 567 36.22 -36.44 26.12
CA GLN A 567 36.02 -35.48 25.06
C GLN A 567 35.17 -36.17 23.99
N LEU A 568 33.97 -35.62 23.77
CA LEU A 568 33.27 -35.53 22.49
C LEU A 568 33.62 -36.65 21.50
N GLU A 569 32.97 -37.82 21.64
CA GLU A 569 32.83 -38.69 20.49
C GLU A 569 32.06 -37.90 19.42
N ARG A 570 32.73 -37.76 18.26
CA ARG A 570 32.19 -37.16 17.03
C ARG A 570 30.75 -37.62 16.85
N TRP A 571 29.83 -36.67 16.90
CA TRP A 571 28.55 -36.87 16.25
C TRP A 571 28.85 -37.02 14.77
N ASP A 572 28.32 -38.07 14.13
CA ASP A 572 28.27 -38.07 12.67
C ASP A 572 27.43 -36.85 12.26
N GLU A 573 27.88 -36.10 11.23
CA GLU A 573 27.20 -34.88 10.75
C GLU A 573 25.69 -35.10 10.51
N VAL A 574 25.31 -36.35 10.22
CA VAL A 574 23.94 -36.80 10.00
C VAL A 574 23.08 -36.83 11.28
N ASP A 575 23.66 -37.16 12.44
CA ASP A 575 22.94 -37.28 13.71
C ASP A 575 22.70 -35.91 14.37
N VAL A 576 23.66 -34.97 14.23
CA VAL A 576 23.46 -33.56 14.62
C VAL A 576 22.35 -32.97 13.76
N PHE A 577 22.40 -33.26 12.46
CA PHE A 577 21.44 -32.80 11.48
C PHE A 577 20.01 -33.32 11.77
N ASN A 578 19.87 -34.60 12.15
CA ASN A 578 18.57 -35.19 12.50
C ASN A 578 18.00 -34.66 13.83
N ALA A 579 18.84 -34.41 14.84
CA ALA A 579 18.39 -33.81 16.10
C ALA A 579 17.96 -32.34 15.92
N ILE A 580 18.66 -31.58 15.07
CA ILE A 580 18.30 -30.19 14.71
C ILE A 580 16.97 -30.15 13.94
N LEU A 581 16.77 -31.11 13.03
CA LEU A 581 15.49 -31.34 12.36
C LEU A 581 14.39 -31.53 13.43
N GLU A 582 14.50 -32.51 14.31
CA GLU A 582 13.47 -32.81 15.31
C GLU A 582 13.12 -31.62 16.25
N ILE A 583 14.12 -30.81 16.65
CA ILE A 583 13.91 -29.61 17.47
C ILE A 583 13.20 -28.51 16.67
N SER A 584 13.55 -28.31 15.40
CA SER A 584 12.94 -27.29 14.54
C SER A 584 11.52 -27.63 14.06
N SER A 585 11.11 -28.90 14.13
CA SER A 585 9.74 -29.35 13.81
C SER A 585 8.69 -29.09 14.90
N ASN A 586 9.10 -28.68 16.10
CA ASN A 586 8.18 -28.44 17.20
C ASN A 586 7.74 -26.96 17.18
N GLU A 587 6.46 -26.68 16.95
CA GLU A 587 5.92 -25.30 16.89
C GLU A 587 6.15 -24.50 18.20
N ASN A 588 6.47 -25.19 19.30
CA ASN A 588 6.81 -24.60 20.60
C ASN A 588 8.32 -24.52 20.89
N ALA A 589 9.20 -24.86 19.92
CA ALA A 589 10.64 -24.77 20.08
C ALA A 589 11.18 -23.37 19.76
N ILE A 590 12.30 -23.04 20.41
CA ILE A 590 12.98 -21.73 20.45
C ILE A 590 12.97 -21.03 19.08
N ASN A 591 12.31 -19.87 19.01
CA ASN A 591 12.29 -18.98 17.83
C ASN A 591 13.70 -18.39 17.56
N LEU A 592 14.59 -19.18 16.97
CA LEU A 592 15.91 -18.72 16.53
C LEU A 592 15.76 -17.91 15.22
N SER A 593 16.15 -16.64 15.25
CA SER A 593 16.02 -15.71 14.12
C SER A 593 17.34 -14.97 13.87
N ALA A 594 17.65 -14.68 12.60
CA ALA A 594 18.78 -13.81 12.22
C ALA A 594 18.69 -12.38 12.81
N GLN A 595 17.54 -12.01 13.37
CA GLN A 595 17.32 -10.73 14.05
C GLN A 595 17.61 -10.78 15.55
N MET A 596 17.95 -11.95 16.10
CA MET A 596 18.36 -12.07 17.50
C MET A 596 19.67 -11.30 17.72
N ARG A 597 19.80 -10.68 18.89
CA ARG A 597 21.02 -9.94 19.27
C ARG A 597 22.27 -10.82 19.18
N LEU A 598 22.14 -12.10 19.56
CA LEU A 598 23.20 -13.08 19.53
C LEU A 598 23.73 -13.37 18.12
N ALA A 599 22.89 -13.30 17.09
CA ALA A 599 23.31 -13.56 15.72
C ALA A 599 24.39 -12.57 15.25
N PHE A 600 24.26 -11.28 15.60
CA PHE A 600 25.25 -10.24 15.27
C PHE A 600 26.57 -10.42 16.00
N LYS A 601 26.51 -10.93 17.22
CA LYS A 601 27.69 -11.24 18.03
C LYS A 601 28.44 -12.45 17.47
N LEU A 602 27.73 -13.50 17.07
CA LEU A 602 28.31 -14.68 16.42
C LEU A 602 28.91 -14.38 15.05
N LEU A 603 28.32 -13.44 14.30
CA LEU A 603 28.88 -12.92 13.04
C LEU A 603 30.04 -11.94 13.26
N ARG A 604 30.36 -11.58 14.50
CA ARG A 604 31.41 -10.61 14.87
C ARG A 604 31.28 -9.32 14.07
N VAL A 605 30.06 -8.80 14.02
CA VAL A 605 29.78 -7.58 13.25
C VAL A 605 30.55 -6.41 13.88
N HIS A 606 31.17 -5.59 13.04
CA HIS A 606 31.98 -4.45 13.43
C HIS A 606 31.70 -3.24 12.52
N TRP A 607 31.85 -2.03 13.07
CA TRP A 607 31.74 -0.77 12.35
C TRP A 607 33.15 -0.26 12.02
N ASN A 608 33.55 -0.27 10.75
CA ASN A 608 34.87 0.19 10.31
C ASN A 608 36.04 -0.40 11.12
N GLY A 609 35.95 -1.68 11.52
CA GLY A 609 36.96 -2.37 12.33
C GLY A 609 36.84 -2.19 13.85
N TYR A 610 35.80 -1.52 14.35
CA TYR A 610 35.46 -1.46 15.78
C TYR A 610 34.32 -2.44 16.13
N PRO A 611 34.45 -3.26 17.18
CA PRO A 611 33.45 -4.27 17.52
C PRO A 611 32.11 -3.64 17.92
N LEU A 612 31.00 -4.20 17.42
CA LEU A 612 29.66 -3.77 17.84
C LEU A 612 29.34 -4.23 19.26
N TYR A 613 28.68 -3.33 19.99
CA TYR A 613 28.16 -3.60 21.34
C TYR A 613 26.72 -3.12 21.46
N PHE A 614 25.88 -3.92 22.14
CA PHE A 614 24.50 -3.56 22.40
C PHE A 614 24.36 -2.97 23.81
N SER A 615 23.86 -1.74 23.90
CA SER A 615 23.50 -1.09 25.16
C SER A 615 21.98 -1.04 25.32
N ASP A 616 21.45 -1.35 26.50
CA ASP A 616 20.02 -1.18 26.79
C ASP A 616 19.58 0.29 26.78
N ALA A 617 20.51 1.23 27.04
CA ALA A 617 20.23 2.66 27.03
C ALA A 617 20.21 3.27 25.61
N TYR A 618 21.14 2.86 24.75
CA TYR A 618 21.38 3.52 23.46
C TYR A 618 21.23 2.61 22.22
N GLY A 619 20.93 1.33 22.41
CA GLY A 619 20.88 0.32 21.36
C GLY A 619 22.27 -0.10 20.88
N TRP A 620 22.37 -0.50 19.61
CA TRP A 620 23.65 -0.88 18.99
C TRP A 620 24.56 0.33 18.77
N GLY A 621 25.82 0.17 19.18
CA GLY A 621 26.93 1.07 18.93
C GLY A 621 28.22 0.28 18.70
N TYR A 622 29.36 0.96 18.71
CA TYR A 622 30.68 0.36 18.55
C TYR A 622 31.65 0.85 19.62
N LEU A 623 32.62 0.00 19.97
CA LEU A 623 33.61 0.24 21.02
C LEU A 623 34.95 0.69 20.44
N VAL A 624 35.44 1.83 20.91
CA VAL A 624 36.73 2.39 20.51
C VAL A 624 37.70 2.34 21.69
N PRO A 625 38.80 1.56 21.64
CA PRO A 625 39.77 1.47 22.73
C PRO A 625 40.57 2.77 22.91
N GLY A 626 41.18 2.96 24.10
CA GLY A 626 42.05 4.10 24.41
C GLY A 626 41.52 5.07 25.48
N ARG A 627 40.46 4.70 26.22
CA ARG A 627 39.94 5.52 27.33
C ARG A 627 40.74 5.25 28.61
N THR A 628 41.67 6.13 28.96
CA THR A 628 42.50 6.00 30.16
C THR A 628 41.82 6.53 31.42
N SER A 629 40.88 7.46 31.27
CA SER A 629 40.16 8.16 32.35
C SER A 629 39.39 7.26 33.30
N ASN A 630 38.88 6.10 32.84
CA ASN A 630 38.21 5.13 33.69
C ASN A 630 39.01 3.85 33.90
N LEU A 631 40.09 3.63 33.14
CA LEU A 631 40.83 2.37 33.16
C LEU A 631 41.52 2.14 34.51
N SER A 632 42.12 3.18 35.10
CA SER A 632 42.77 3.10 36.41
C SER A 632 41.82 2.69 37.54
N GLN A 633 40.57 3.17 37.50
CA GLN A 633 39.55 2.82 38.50
C GLN A 633 39.22 1.33 38.49
N PHE A 634 39.20 0.70 37.31
CA PHE A 634 38.97 -0.75 37.18
C PHE A 634 40.24 -1.59 37.42
N GLU A 635 41.44 -1.02 37.25
CA GLU A 635 42.71 -1.71 37.55
C GLU A 635 43.03 -1.77 39.05
N GLU A 636 42.52 -0.81 39.84
CA GLU A 636 42.68 -0.78 41.31
C GLU A 636 41.86 -1.86 42.04
N GLU A 637 40.77 -2.36 41.45
CA GLU A 637 39.90 -3.38 42.07
C GLU A 637 40.46 -4.81 41.95
N GLU A 638 40.91 -5.25 40.76
CA GLU A 638 41.70 -6.49 40.55
C GLU A 638 42.64 -6.35 39.31
N PRO A 639 43.98 -6.35 39.47
CA PRO A 639 44.92 -6.13 38.36
C PRO A 639 44.75 -7.14 37.21
N GLY A 640 44.38 -6.65 36.02
CA GLY A 640 44.22 -7.46 34.82
C GLY A 640 42.87 -8.19 34.69
N ARG A 641 41.93 -8.01 35.63
CA ARG A 641 40.54 -8.46 35.52
C ARG A 641 39.61 -7.25 35.62
N TYR A 642 39.21 -6.72 34.47
CA TYR A 642 38.31 -5.57 34.38
C TYR A 642 36.86 -5.97 34.68
N ILE A 643 36.50 -6.09 35.97
CA ILE A 643 35.18 -6.53 36.41
C ILE A 643 34.14 -5.43 36.17
N VAL A 644 33.03 -5.75 35.51
CA VAL A 644 31.93 -4.79 35.20
C VAL A 644 30.68 -5.06 36.04
N GLU A 645 30.42 -6.34 36.38
CA GLU A 645 29.33 -6.82 37.24
C GLU A 645 29.84 -8.03 38.05
N GLU A 646 29.12 -8.50 39.09
CA GLU A 646 29.54 -9.66 39.90
C GLU A 646 29.93 -10.88 39.02
N ASN A 647 31.23 -11.21 38.99
CA ASN A 647 31.83 -12.30 38.19
C ASN A 647 31.82 -12.11 36.65
N VAL A 648 31.58 -10.90 36.13
CA VAL A 648 31.63 -10.60 34.69
C VAL A 648 32.86 -9.75 34.38
N VAL A 649 33.83 -10.35 33.67
CA VAL A 649 35.09 -9.71 33.28
C VAL A 649 35.01 -9.21 31.84
N PHE A 650 35.35 -7.94 31.62
CA PHE A 650 35.42 -7.34 30.29
C PHE A 650 36.77 -7.63 29.60
N PRO A 651 36.77 -8.16 28.37
CA PRO A 651 38.00 -8.55 27.68
C PRO A 651 38.63 -7.38 26.92
N TYR A 652 39.05 -6.33 27.64
CA TYR A 652 39.64 -5.12 27.05
C TYR A 652 40.80 -5.42 26.09
N LYS A 653 41.76 -6.27 26.50
CA LYS A 653 42.91 -6.65 25.67
C LYS A 653 42.52 -7.34 24.36
N SER A 654 41.43 -8.12 24.36
CA SER A 654 40.92 -8.76 23.15
C SER A 654 40.27 -7.75 22.20
N VAL A 655 39.60 -6.72 22.74
CA VAL A 655 39.06 -5.59 21.95
C VAL A 655 40.19 -4.81 21.28
N GLU A 656 41.25 -4.49 22.02
CA GLU A 656 42.44 -3.81 21.47
C GLU A 656 43.11 -4.62 20.36
N ALA A 657 43.35 -5.91 20.61
CA ALA A 657 43.97 -6.81 19.64
C ALA A 657 43.14 -6.93 18.35
N PHE A 658 41.82 -6.98 18.46
CA PHE A 658 40.93 -7.00 17.29
C PHE A 658 41.00 -5.70 16.48
N VAL A 659 40.94 -4.54 17.14
CA VAL A 659 41.01 -3.23 16.48
C VAL A 659 42.37 -3.05 15.79
N MET A 660 43.47 -3.44 16.45
CA MET A 660 44.81 -3.47 15.85
C MET A 660 44.86 -4.36 14.60
N LEU A 661 44.27 -5.55 14.66
CA LEU A 661 44.25 -6.48 13.53
C LEU A 661 43.50 -5.92 12.32
N ARG A 662 42.34 -5.28 12.52
CA ARG A 662 41.50 -4.80 11.41
C ARG A 662 41.89 -3.42 10.89
N ARG A 663 42.47 -2.55 11.74
CA ARG A 663 42.79 -1.15 11.38
C ARG A 663 44.28 -0.85 11.32
N GLY A 664 45.15 -1.73 11.80
CA GLY A 664 46.61 -1.55 11.85
C GLY A 664 47.10 -0.52 12.88
N LYS A 665 46.20 0.15 13.60
CA LYS A 665 46.50 1.15 14.63
C LYS A 665 45.44 1.15 15.73
N ILE A 666 45.85 1.48 16.96
CA ILE A 666 44.92 1.93 18.00
C ILE A 666 44.75 3.43 17.82
N ASP A 667 43.51 3.92 17.82
CA ASP A 667 43.23 5.35 17.76
C ASP A 667 43.55 5.98 19.12
N GLN A 668 44.85 6.25 19.36
CA GLN A 668 45.40 6.73 20.63
C GLN A 668 44.96 8.17 20.98
N PRO A 669 44.77 8.50 22.27
CA PRO A 669 45.19 9.77 22.85
C PRO A 669 46.66 9.65 23.30
N VAL A 670 47.52 10.55 22.81
CA VAL A 670 48.96 10.56 23.10
C VAL A 670 49.21 10.71 24.61
N TYR A 671 49.91 9.75 25.26
CA TYR A 671 51.17 9.95 26.01
C TYR A 671 51.71 8.61 26.54
N GLY A 672 53.04 8.44 26.48
CA GLY A 672 53.70 7.12 26.44
C GLY A 672 54.12 6.51 27.78
N ALA A 673 54.28 5.18 27.78
CA ALA A 673 55.38 4.43 28.40
C ALA A 673 55.24 2.92 28.13
N VAL A 674 56.26 2.37 27.46
CA VAL A 674 56.85 1.02 27.58
C VAL A 674 55.92 -0.20 27.53
N MET A 675 55.81 -0.81 26.34
CA MET A 675 55.87 -2.26 26.15
C MET A 675 56.73 -2.54 24.90
N ASP A 676 57.63 -3.52 25.01
CA ASP A 676 58.72 -3.82 24.07
C ASP A 676 58.20 -4.16 22.66
N GLY A 677 58.57 -3.32 21.68
CA GLY A 677 58.10 -3.41 20.29
C GLY A 677 58.54 -4.67 19.55
N ARG A 678 59.56 -5.40 20.02
CA ARG A 678 60.10 -6.56 19.30
C ARG A 678 59.24 -7.82 19.37
N GLU A 679 58.41 -7.98 20.41
CA GLU A 679 57.61 -9.22 20.58
C GLU A 679 56.27 -9.17 19.82
N VAL A 680 55.72 -7.97 19.63
CA VAL A 680 54.52 -7.72 18.81
C VAL A 680 54.87 -7.77 17.32
N GLU A 681 56.03 -7.24 16.94
CA GLU A 681 56.52 -7.24 15.55
C GLU A 681 56.86 -8.66 15.07
N LEU A 682 57.44 -9.52 15.94
CA LEU A 682 57.72 -10.93 15.60
C LEU A 682 56.46 -11.79 15.42
N ARG A 683 55.38 -11.52 16.17
CA ARG A 683 54.10 -12.25 16.02
C ARG A 683 53.28 -11.75 14.83
N ALA A 684 53.36 -10.47 14.52
CA ALA A 684 52.73 -9.89 13.33
C ALA A 684 53.42 -10.34 12.03
N MET A 685 54.76 -10.44 12.03
CA MET A 685 55.54 -10.89 10.87
C MET A 685 55.32 -12.37 10.50
N GLN A 686 54.96 -13.23 11.47
CA GLN A 686 54.65 -14.65 11.20
C GLN A 686 53.26 -14.87 10.58
N TRP A 687 52.37 -13.88 10.65
CA TRP A 687 51.02 -13.94 10.07
C TRP A 687 50.90 -13.29 8.69
N LEU A 688 51.96 -12.63 8.22
CA LEU A 688 51.98 -11.87 6.96
C LEU A 688 52.40 -12.66 5.71
N ASP A 689 52.67 -13.97 5.81
CA ASP A 689 53.15 -14.77 4.67
C ASP A 689 52.04 -15.31 3.73
N LYS A 690 50.79 -14.82 3.83
CA LYS A 690 49.72 -15.11 2.86
C LYS A 690 48.90 -13.85 2.57
N GLY A 691 49.44 -13.03 1.68
CA GLY A 691 48.89 -11.72 1.33
C GLY A 691 47.57 -11.74 0.57
N ILE A 692 46.92 -10.56 0.54
CA ILE A 692 46.22 -9.94 -0.59
C ILE A 692 46.16 -8.43 -0.29
N HIS A 693 46.54 -7.63 -1.29
CA HIS A 693 46.59 -6.16 -1.32
C HIS A 693 45.18 -5.56 -1.51
N ILE A 694 44.85 -4.46 -0.82
CA ILE A 694 43.78 -3.53 -1.23
C ILE A 694 44.27 -2.07 -1.17
N ASP A 695 43.85 -1.33 -2.19
CA ASP A 695 44.33 -0.10 -2.80
C ASP A 695 44.18 1.18 -1.94
N SER A 696 45.12 2.13 -2.11
CA SER A 696 45.32 3.33 -1.27
C SER A 696 44.64 4.60 -1.78
N THR A 697 43.54 4.51 -2.52
CA THR A 697 42.88 5.67 -3.14
C THR A 697 41.69 6.25 -2.37
N ALA A 698 41.27 5.64 -1.25
CA ALA A 698 40.13 6.12 -0.46
C ALA A 698 40.49 7.12 0.65
N GLN A 699 41.75 7.18 1.11
CA GLN A 699 42.13 7.99 2.29
C GLN A 699 42.34 9.48 1.96
N GLU A 700 42.73 9.84 0.75
CA GLU A 700 42.95 11.24 0.37
C GLU A 700 41.65 12.02 0.14
N TYR A 701 40.55 11.34 -0.21
CA TYR A 701 39.27 12.01 -0.48
C TYR A 701 38.52 12.42 0.80
N PHE A 702 38.77 11.75 1.92
CA PHE A 702 38.10 12.04 3.21
C PHE A 702 38.82 13.10 4.05
N PHE A 703 40.12 13.33 3.83
CA PHE A 703 40.92 14.24 4.65
C PHE A 703 40.57 15.73 4.39
N GLN A 704 40.14 16.07 3.18
CA GLN A 704 39.88 17.47 2.80
C GLN A 704 38.50 17.99 3.21
N ARG A 705 37.54 17.13 3.59
CA ARG A 705 36.14 17.54 3.79
C ARG A 705 35.77 17.89 5.24
N ASN A 706 36.61 17.56 6.23
CA ASN A 706 36.27 17.68 7.66
C ASN A 706 36.90 18.88 8.39
N GLN A 707 37.65 19.76 7.72
CA GLN A 707 38.22 20.95 8.38
C GLN A 707 37.22 22.10 8.61
N LEU A 708 35.96 21.96 8.21
CA LEU A 708 34.96 23.02 8.39
C LEU A 708 33.64 22.45 8.93
N LYS A 709 33.53 22.36 10.26
CA LYS A 709 32.28 22.57 11.03
C LYS A 709 32.53 22.56 12.54
N SER A 710 32.31 23.74 13.13
CA SER A 710 32.02 24.11 14.53
C SER A 710 32.01 23.01 15.62
N LYS A 711 32.86 23.21 16.64
CA LYS A 711 32.83 22.53 17.95
C LYS A 711 31.49 22.75 18.69
N PRO A 712 30.88 21.74 19.30
CA PRO A 712 29.91 21.91 20.38
C PRO A 712 30.63 21.94 21.75
N GLU A 713 30.18 22.85 22.60
CA GLU A 713 30.64 23.05 23.98
C GLU A 713 30.18 21.91 24.90
N GLY A 714 31.14 21.30 25.58
CA GLY A 714 30.98 20.30 26.64
C GLY A 714 32.36 19.88 27.13
N ILE A 715 32.59 19.85 28.44
CA ILE A 715 33.88 19.49 29.05
C ILE A 715 34.09 17.98 28.83
N PHE A 716 34.70 17.60 27.72
CA PHE A 716 35.11 16.22 27.46
C PHE A 716 36.49 15.95 28.08
N ALA A 717 36.72 14.73 28.57
CA ALA A 717 38.01 14.32 29.11
C ALA A 717 39.13 14.38 28.04
N ALA A 718 40.35 14.71 28.46
CA ALA A 718 41.50 14.96 27.57
C ALA A 718 41.97 13.73 26.77
N ASP A 719 41.53 12.54 27.15
CA ASP A 719 41.80 11.24 26.52
C ASP A 719 40.76 10.85 25.45
N ARG A 720 39.92 11.79 25.00
CA ARG A 720 38.95 11.56 23.92
C ARG A 720 39.68 11.48 22.55
N PRO A 721 39.40 10.47 21.71
CA PRO A 721 40.00 10.38 20.39
C PRO A 721 39.47 11.49 19.45
N GLU A 722 40.37 12.35 18.93
CA GLU A 722 40.04 13.50 18.08
C GLU A 722 39.61 13.12 16.65
N ASN A 723 39.99 11.92 16.18
CA ASN A 723 39.83 11.48 14.78
C ASN A 723 38.65 10.52 14.54
N VAL A 724 37.77 10.31 15.53
CA VAL A 724 36.62 9.38 15.42
C VAL A 724 35.34 10.17 15.13
N ASN A 725 34.91 10.15 13.86
CA ASN A 725 33.62 10.71 13.45
C ASN A 725 32.48 9.77 13.85
N GLY A 726 31.68 10.12 14.87
CA GLY A 726 30.56 9.31 15.34
C GLY A 726 29.64 10.03 16.33
N ILE A 727 28.46 9.45 16.61
CA ILE A 727 27.48 9.99 17.57
C ILE A 727 27.88 9.53 18.98
N GLY A 728 28.70 10.33 19.65
CA GLY A 728 29.29 10.02 20.95
C GLY A 728 30.55 10.84 21.23
N PRO A 729 31.30 10.53 22.30
CA PRO A 729 31.13 9.37 23.19
C PRO A 729 29.92 9.49 24.12
N LEU A 730 29.15 8.42 24.32
CA LEU A 730 27.95 8.36 25.17
C LEU A 730 28.18 7.54 26.45
N ASN A 731 29.28 7.82 27.14
CA ASN A 731 29.79 6.96 28.21
C ASN A 731 29.16 7.21 29.60
N GLU A 732 28.27 8.19 29.75
CA GLU A 732 27.54 8.44 31.01
C GLU A 732 26.69 7.25 31.46
N ARG A 733 26.14 6.48 30.50
CA ARG A 733 25.33 5.27 30.76
C ARG A 733 25.97 3.98 30.25
N VAL A 734 27.13 4.07 29.60
CA VAL A 734 27.88 2.92 29.06
C VAL A 734 29.33 3.07 29.50
N ASN A 735 29.63 2.66 30.73
CA ASN A 735 30.94 2.83 31.36
C ASN A 735 31.74 1.52 31.34
N LEU A 736 32.20 1.11 30.15
CA LEU A 736 33.07 -0.05 30.00
C LEU A 736 34.55 0.33 30.17
N PRO A 737 35.40 -0.54 30.74
CA PRO A 737 36.80 -0.23 31.01
C PRO A 737 37.60 -0.04 29.72
N GLY A 738 38.38 1.04 29.65
CA GLY A 738 39.35 1.25 28.56
C GLY A 738 38.75 1.67 27.21
N VAL A 739 37.41 1.72 27.06
CA VAL A 739 36.75 1.97 25.77
C VAL A 739 35.78 3.15 25.79
N TRP A 740 35.68 3.82 24.65
CA TRP A 740 34.67 4.82 24.31
C TRP A 740 33.51 4.16 23.54
N PHE A 741 32.26 4.48 23.87
CA PHE A 741 31.07 3.98 23.18
C PHE A 741 30.49 5.04 22.24
N TYR A 742 30.35 4.69 20.97
CA TYR A 742 29.72 5.52 19.95
C TYR A 742 28.50 4.81 19.37
N LYS A 743 27.43 5.57 19.13
CA LYS A 743 26.16 5.04 18.64
C LYS A 743 26.13 4.90 17.12
N LEU A 744 25.42 3.89 16.62
CA LEU A 744 25.14 3.75 15.19
C LEU A 744 24.18 4.85 14.69
N PRO A 745 24.37 5.37 13.46
CA PRO A 745 23.53 6.44 12.92
C PRO A 745 22.11 5.97 12.58
N HIS A 746 21.07 6.70 13.01
CA HIS A 746 19.67 6.37 12.70
C HIS A 746 19.03 7.37 11.74
N LYS A 747 18.18 6.88 10.82
CA LYS A 747 17.55 7.67 9.73
C LYS A 747 16.63 8.80 10.21
N ASP A 748 15.96 8.60 11.36
CA ASP A 748 14.90 9.51 11.83
C ASP A 748 15.48 10.64 12.71
N SER A 749 16.51 10.34 13.50
CA SER A 749 17.25 11.31 14.30
C SER A 749 18.58 10.71 14.75
N PRO A 750 19.67 11.49 14.83
CA PRO A 750 20.95 11.03 15.40
C PRO A 750 20.82 10.40 16.80
N MET A 751 19.83 10.84 17.59
CA MET A 751 19.62 10.31 18.95
C MET A 751 18.73 9.06 18.99
N SER A 752 18.09 8.66 17.88
CA SER A 752 17.28 7.43 17.82
C SER A 752 18.16 6.18 17.80
N SER A 753 17.74 5.12 18.52
CA SER A 753 18.53 3.90 18.68
C SER A 753 18.32 2.88 17.57
N VAL A 754 19.41 2.30 17.08
CA VAL A 754 19.37 1.14 16.18
C VAL A 754 19.24 -0.12 17.04
N PHE A 755 18.13 -0.84 16.92
CA PHE A 755 17.91 -2.11 17.63
C PHE A 755 18.16 -3.36 16.77
N ASN A 756 18.11 -3.19 15.45
CA ASN A 756 18.34 -4.27 14.47
C ASN A 756 19.37 -3.82 13.42
N PRO A 757 20.61 -4.34 13.46
CA PRO A 757 21.67 -4.08 12.48
C PRO A 757 21.35 -4.53 11.04
N LEU A 758 20.34 -5.38 10.82
CA LEU A 758 19.80 -5.71 9.49
C LEU A 758 18.58 -4.86 9.11
N GLY A 759 18.29 -3.81 9.88
CA GLY A 759 17.21 -2.88 9.59
C GLY A 759 17.45 -2.13 8.27
N LYS A 760 16.37 -1.68 7.61
CA LYS A 760 16.45 -0.97 6.31
C LYS A 760 17.39 0.24 6.31
N CYS A 761 17.57 0.90 7.46
CA CYS A 761 18.48 2.04 7.60
C CYS A 761 19.96 1.64 7.59
N MET A 762 20.30 0.39 7.90
CA MET A 762 21.67 -0.12 8.00
C MET A 762 22.17 -0.72 6.70
N ILE A 763 21.27 -1.16 5.81
CA ILE A 763 21.61 -1.79 4.52
C ILE A 763 22.62 -0.98 3.69
N PRO A 764 22.50 0.36 3.54
CA PRO A 764 23.49 1.14 2.79
C PRO A 764 24.89 1.08 3.40
N TYR A 765 25.01 1.02 4.73
CA TYR A 765 26.30 0.90 5.43
C TYR A 765 26.92 -0.49 5.25
N ILE A 766 26.11 -1.53 5.10
CA ILE A 766 26.61 -2.88 4.77
C ILE A 766 27.11 -2.93 3.32
N GLN A 767 26.40 -2.28 2.40
CA GLN A 767 26.77 -2.22 0.98
C GLN A 767 28.04 -1.40 0.76
N ASN A 768 28.17 -0.25 1.44
CA ASN A 768 29.35 0.61 1.40
C ASN A 768 30.55 0.02 2.15
N GLY A 769 30.33 -1.02 2.96
CA GLY A 769 31.38 -1.67 3.75
C GLY A 769 31.71 -0.97 5.06
N ASP A 770 30.90 -0.02 5.53
CA ASP A 770 31.05 0.60 6.86
C ASP A 770 30.68 -0.40 7.98
N LEU A 771 29.66 -1.23 7.76
CA LEU A 771 29.20 -2.27 8.68
C LEU A 771 29.50 -3.65 8.09
N GLN A 772 30.41 -4.41 8.70
CA GLN A 772 30.90 -5.69 8.17
C GLN A 772 30.96 -6.77 9.26
N SER A 773 31.05 -8.04 8.86
CA SER A 773 31.43 -9.17 9.73
C SER A 773 32.91 -9.54 9.51
N ASP A 774 33.43 -10.47 10.33
CA ASP A 774 34.77 -11.04 10.16
C ASP A 774 35.00 -11.51 8.71
N ASP A 775 34.01 -12.23 8.16
CA ASP A 775 33.86 -12.56 6.74
C ASP A 775 32.74 -11.71 6.12
N PRO A 776 33.05 -10.70 5.29
CA PRO A 776 32.08 -9.78 4.71
C PRO A 776 30.99 -10.45 3.86
N ASP A 777 31.26 -11.60 3.26
CA ASP A 777 30.33 -12.28 2.37
C ASP A 777 29.17 -12.91 3.15
N ASN A 778 29.41 -13.36 4.38
CA ASN A 778 28.38 -13.90 5.26
C ASN A 778 27.33 -12.86 5.66
N LEU A 779 27.75 -11.64 6.06
CA LEU A 779 26.80 -10.58 6.42
C LEU A 779 26.03 -10.07 5.19
N ARG A 780 26.68 -9.98 4.03
CA ARG A 780 26.03 -9.61 2.76
C ARG A 780 24.98 -10.64 2.35
N LEU A 781 25.32 -11.92 2.43
CA LEU A 781 24.40 -13.02 2.16
C LEU A 781 23.20 -13.01 3.10
N ILE A 782 23.41 -12.88 4.42
CA ILE A 782 22.32 -12.79 5.41
C ILE A 782 21.45 -11.56 5.19
N THR A 783 22.06 -10.43 4.82
CA THR A 783 21.34 -9.19 4.51
C THR A 783 20.48 -9.34 3.25
N ALA A 784 21.02 -9.97 2.21
CA ALA A 784 20.28 -10.30 0.99
C ALA A 784 19.10 -11.22 1.32
N PHE A 785 19.32 -12.32 2.05
CA PHE A 785 18.25 -13.23 2.47
C PHE A 785 17.18 -12.56 3.32
N ASN A 786 17.57 -11.75 4.31
CA ASN A 786 16.62 -11.02 5.15
C ASN A 786 15.81 -10.02 4.31
N SER A 787 16.43 -9.37 3.32
CA SER A 787 15.74 -8.47 2.39
C SER A 787 14.74 -9.22 1.50
N MET A 788 15.15 -10.36 0.92
CA MET A 788 14.31 -11.23 0.09
C MET A 788 13.09 -11.77 0.87
N CYS A 789 13.29 -12.17 2.13
CA CYS A 789 12.24 -12.77 2.96
C CYS A 789 11.34 -11.75 3.67
N SER A 790 11.80 -10.50 3.85
CA SER A 790 11.06 -9.48 4.61
C SER A 790 9.68 -9.20 4.03
N TYR A 791 9.57 -9.22 2.70
CA TYR A 791 8.28 -9.05 2.02
C TYR A 791 7.35 -10.24 2.29
N TRP A 792 7.85 -11.48 2.13
CA TRP A 792 7.07 -12.69 2.38
C TRP A 792 6.59 -12.80 3.83
N LYS A 793 7.44 -12.55 4.83
CA LYS A 793 7.05 -12.61 6.26
C LYS A 793 5.81 -11.77 6.55
N ASN A 794 5.77 -10.53 6.06
CA ASN A 794 4.65 -9.63 6.27
C ASN A 794 3.36 -10.09 5.55
N ASN A 795 3.49 -10.72 4.38
CA ASN A 795 2.35 -11.19 3.59
C ASN A 795 1.84 -12.55 4.07
N ARG A 796 2.74 -13.46 4.50
CA ARG A 796 2.44 -14.79 5.04
C ARG A 796 1.42 -14.70 6.18
N ASP A 797 1.67 -13.83 7.14
CA ASP A 797 0.79 -13.64 8.30
C ASP A 797 -0.61 -13.13 7.92
N ARG A 798 -0.77 -12.58 6.71
CA ARG A 798 -2.06 -12.09 6.17
C ARG A 798 -2.73 -13.06 5.19
N ILE A 799 -1.97 -13.99 4.60
CA ILE A 799 -2.43 -14.96 3.60
C ILE A 799 -2.82 -16.28 4.27
N VAL A 800 -1.97 -16.81 5.15
CA VAL A 800 -2.17 -18.10 5.80
C VAL A 800 -3.50 -18.18 6.57
N PRO A 801 -3.94 -17.14 7.31
CA PRO A 801 -5.20 -17.20 8.04
C PRO A 801 -6.45 -17.05 7.15
N GLN A 802 -6.31 -16.78 5.85
CA GLN A 802 -7.47 -16.55 4.98
C GLN A 802 -8.31 -17.82 4.83
N MET A 803 -9.62 -17.62 4.76
CA MET A 803 -10.55 -18.71 4.56
C MET A 803 -10.56 -19.12 3.09
N VAL A 804 -10.39 -20.42 2.85
CA VAL A 804 -10.40 -21.03 1.52
C VAL A 804 -11.56 -22.00 1.47
N VAL A 805 -12.43 -21.83 0.47
CA VAL A 805 -13.62 -22.68 0.27
C VAL A 805 -13.41 -23.55 -0.96
N SER A 806 -13.57 -24.86 -0.81
CA SER A 806 -13.48 -25.78 -1.95
C SER A 806 -14.82 -25.87 -2.68
N LEU A 807 -14.77 -25.83 -4.01
CA LEU A 807 -15.93 -25.98 -4.89
C LEU A 807 -16.01 -27.42 -5.42
N THR A 808 -16.26 -28.39 -4.54
CA THR A 808 -16.29 -29.83 -4.89
C THR A 808 -17.55 -30.27 -5.63
N CYS A 809 -18.62 -29.45 -5.68
CA CYS A 809 -19.95 -29.84 -6.16
C CYS A 809 -20.57 -28.91 -7.22
N PHE A 810 -19.76 -28.20 -8.01
CA PHE A 810 -20.26 -27.29 -9.06
C PHE A 810 -20.69 -28.07 -10.33
N GLN A 811 -21.90 -28.63 -10.34
CA GLN A 811 -22.42 -29.42 -11.47
C GLN A 811 -23.09 -28.59 -12.59
N ASP A 812 -23.51 -27.34 -12.34
CA ASP A 812 -24.52 -26.71 -13.21
C ASP A 812 -24.05 -25.61 -14.18
N ALA A 813 -22.77 -25.19 -14.20
CA ALA A 813 -22.36 -24.06 -15.06
C ALA A 813 -21.06 -24.26 -15.84
N CYS A 814 -20.09 -24.96 -15.25
CA CYS A 814 -18.85 -25.31 -15.92
C CYS A 814 -18.83 -26.84 -15.98
N LYS A 815 -18.47 -27.42 -17.14
CA LYS A 815 -18.19 -28.86 -17.26
C LYS A 815 -16.91 -29.20 -16.47
N ILE A 816 -16.96 -29.04 -15.16
CA ILE A 816 -15.88 -29.33 -14.22
C ILE A 816 -15.93 -30.84 -14.01
N THR A 817 -14.88 -31.53 -14.44
CA THR A 817 -14.71 -32.95 -14.12
C THR A 817 -14.44 -33.07 -12.61
N PRO A 818 -14.82 -34.19 -11.96
CA PRO A 818 -14.57 -34.40 -10.52
C PRO A 818 -13.10 -34.23 -10.08
N ASP A 819 -12.16 -34.33 -11.03
CA ASP A 819 -10.72 -34.16 -10.79
C ASP A 819 -10.25 -32.69 -10.73
N ASP A 820 -11.09 -31.72 -11.13
CA ASP A 820 -10.80 -30.28 -11.09
C ASP A 820 -11.29 -29.66 -9.77
N GLU A 821 -10.62 -29.93 -8.66
CA GLU A 821 -10.90 -29.23 -7.39
C GLU A 821 -10.50 -27.74 -7.53
N ILE A 822 -11.47 -26.82 -7.62
CA ILE A 822 -11.22 -25.37 -7.61
C ILE A 822 -11.45 -24.85 -6.18
N SER A 823 -10.53 -24.02 -5.69
CA SER A 823 -10.66 -23.35 -4.40
C SER A 823 -10.90 -21.86 -4.58
N VAL A 824 -11.69 -21.24 -3.69
CA VAL A 824 -12.03 -19.81 -3.76
C VAL A 824 -11.72 -19.10 -2.45
N ILE A 825 -11.16 -17.90 -2.57
CA ILE A 825 -10.92 -16.96 -1.48
C ILE A 825 -11.79 -15.73 -1.73
N LEU A 826 -12.51 -15.28 -0.71
CA LEU A 826 -13.20 -13.98 -0.73
C LEU A 826 -12.42 -12.96 0.10
N PRO A 827 -11.85 -11.92 -0.52
CA PRO A 827 -11.18 -10.85 0.21
C PRO A 827 -12.16 -10.06 1.08
N ARG A 828 -11.71 -9.69 2.27
CA ARG A 828 -12.47 -8.88 3.23
C ARG A 828 -12.30 -7.39 2.90
N VAL A 829 -12.87 -6.96 1.77
CA VAL A 829 -12.76 -5.58 1.29
C VAL A 829 -13.68 -4.66 2.08
N VAL A 830 -13.12 -3.58 2.64
CA VAL A 830 -13.88 -2.45 3.16
C VAL A 830 -14.01 -1.43 2.03
N CYS A 831 -15.21 -1.27 1.47
CA CYS A 831 -15.43 -0.47 0.24
C CYS A 831 -15.08 1.02 0.39
N VAL A 832 -15.33 1.59 1.56
CA VAL A 832 -14.91 2.96 1.94
C VAL A 832 -14.06 2.86 3.21
N GLY A 833 -12.83 2.36 3.06
CA GLY A 833 -11.91 2.14 4.18
C GLY A 833 -11.05 3.36 4.52
N THR A 834 -10.99 4.36 3.64
CA THR A 834 -10.25 5.61 3.86
C THR A 834 -11.16 6.83 3.73
N VAL A 835 -10.73 7.98 4.26
CA VAL A 835 -11.44 9.27 4.08
C VAL A 835 -11.52 9.69 2.61
N THR A 836 -10.59 9.21 1.78
CA THR A 836 -10.63 9.39 0.31
C THR A 836 -11.62 8.46 -0.39
N ARG A 837 -12.37 7.65 0.37
CA ARG A 837 -13.35 6.66 -0.09
C ARG A 837 -12.75 5.51 -0.90
N ARG A 838 -11.45 5.27 -0.76
CA ARG A 838 -10.80 4.11 -1.36
C ARG A 838 -11.17 2.85 -0.58
N SER A 839 -11.25 1.75 -1.32
CA SER A 839 -11.37 0.44 -0.70
C SER A 839 -10.07 0.06 -0.01
N VAL A 840 -10.19 -0.67 1.08
CA VAL A 840 -9.04 -1.17 1.84
C VAL A 840 -9.20 -2.67 2.01
N GLU A 841 -8.15 -3.39 1.66
CA GLU A 841 -7.99 -4.81 1.94
C GLU A 841 -6.49 -5.04 2.22
N PRO A 842 -6.14 -5.75 3.31
CA PRO A 842 -4.78 -5.77 3.82
C PRO A 842 -3.81 -6.67 3.05
N THR A 843 -4.28 -7.54 2.16
CA THR A 843 -3.46 -8.54 1.48
C THR A 843 -3.39 -8.22 -0.01
N TRP A 844 -4.39 -8.63 -0.77
CA TRP A 844 -4.49 -8.62 -2.22
C TRP A 844 -4.48 -7.22 -2.86
N MET A 845 -4.97 -6.20 -2.16
CA MET A 845 -4.85 -4.80 -2.62
C MET A 845 -3.48 -4.17 -2.31
N THR A 846 -2.59 -4.88 -1.61
CA THR A 846 -1.23 -4.42 -1.25
C THR A 846 -0.11 -5.27 -1.83
N VAL A 847 -0.45 -6.38 -2.51
CA VAL A 847 0.52 -7.26 -3.16
C VAL A 847 1.26 -6.47 -4.25
N SER A 848 2.58 -6.54 -4.23
CA SER A 848 3.44 -5.91 -5.24
C SER A 848 3.42 -6.66 -6.56
N ASN A 849 3.99 -6.04 -7.59
CA ASN A 849 4.38 -6.74 -8.81
C ASN A 849 5.47 -7.78 -8.50
N PRO A 850 5.66 -8.79 -9.38
CA PRO A 850 6.78 -9.72 -9.27
C PRO A 850 8.10 -8.96 -9.34
N GLU A 851 8.95 -9.18 -8.34
CA GLU A 851 10.28 -8.60 -8.21
C GLU A 851 11.31 -9.73 -8.06
N PRO A 852 12.39 -9.74 -8.85
CA PRO A 852 13.36 -10.83 -8.87
C PRO A 852 14.17 -10.96 -7.57
N ASP A 853 14.11 -9.97 -6.68
CA ASP A 853 14.79 -9.95 -5.39
C ASP A 853 13.84 -10.22 -4.21
N ARG A 854 12.57 -10.59 -4.45
CA ARG A 854 11.57 -10.77 -3.38
C ARG A 854 10.77 -12.06 -3.53
N ILE A 855 10.77 -12.83 -2.44
CA ILE A 855 9.99 -14.07 -2.33
C ILE A 855 8.51 -13.73 -2.20
N GLY A 856 7.67 -14.43 -2.95
CA GLY A 856 6.22 -14.29 -2.95
C GLY A 856 5.74 -12.98 -3.57
N SER A 857 6.57 -12.27 -4.34
CA SER A 857 6.15 -11.06 -5.06
C SER A 857 5.24 -11.38 -6.27
N GLU A 858 5.24 -12.63 -6.72
CA GLU A 858 4.44 -13.21 -7.81
C GLU A 858 3.04 -13.69 -7.39
N LEU A 859 2.66 -13.59 -6.11
CA LEU A 859 1.40 -14.12 -5.56
C LEU A 859 0.15 -13.77 -6.38
N ARG A 860 0.18 -12.58 -6.99
CA ARG A 860 -0.89 -12.09 -7.84
C ARG A 860 -1.16 -13.03 -9.02
N GLY A 861 -0.10 -13.52 -9.67
CA GLY A 861 -0.15 -14.42 -10.82
C GLY A 861 -0.62 -15.84 -10.49
N LEU A 862 -0.81 -16.18 -9.21
CA LEU A 862 -1.38 -17.47 -8.78
C LEU A 862 -2.90 -17.46 -8.71
N ILE A 863 -3.51 -16.28 -8.81
CA ILE A 863 -4.95 -16.14 -8.94
C ILE A 863 -5.30 -16.48 -10.39
N ILE A 864 -6.01 -17.59 -10.56
CA ILE A 864 -6.38 -18.12 -11.87
C ILE A 864 -7.84 -17.79 -12.19
N ALA A 865 -8.17 -17.68 -13.46
CA ALA A 865 -9.55 -17.68 -13.92
C ALA A 865 -10.06 -19.13 -14.02
N PRO A 866 -11.29 -19.44 -13.58
CA PRO A 866 -11.89 -20.76 -13.77
C PRO A 866 -12.02 -21.12 -15.25
N LYS A 867 -12.09 -22.43 -15.55
CA LYS A 867 -12.18 -22.93 -16.93
C LYS A 867 -13.38 -22.30 -17.67
N GLY A 868 -13.14 -21.78 -18.88
CA GLY A 868 -14.12 -21.05 -19.68
C GLY A 868 -14.26 -19.56 -19.35
N TYR A 869 -13.45 -19.04 -18.42
CA TYR A 869 -13.38 -17.61 -18.09
C TYR A 869 -11.97 -17.05 -18.29
N ARG A 870 -11.88 -15.72 -18.42
CA ARG A 870 -10.66 -14.92 -18.53
C ARG A 870 -10.79 -13.64 -17.71
N PHE A 871 -9.67 -13.14 -17.20
CA PHE A 871 -9.61 -11.78 -16.68
C PHE A 871 -9.45 -10.79 -17.83
N VAL A 872 -10.31 -9.79 -17.86
CA VAL A 872 -10.26 -8.65 -18.80
C VAL A 872 -10.11 -7.38 -17.98
N GLY A 873 -9.16 -6.52 -18.30
CA GLY A 873 -9.08 -5.22 -17.65
C GLY A 873 -8.01 -4.31 -18.20
N ALA A 874 -7.84 -3.16 -17.57
CA ALA A 874 -6.85 -2.18 -17.98
C ALA A 874 -6.36 -1.36 -16.79
N ASP A 875 -5.17 -0.80 -16.95
CA ASP A 875 -4.62 0.26 -16.09
C ASP A 875 -5.01 1.62 -16.66
N VAL A 876 -5.52 2.53 -15.82
CA VAL A 876 -5.91 3.87 -16.25
C VAL A 876 -4.69 4.78 -16.23
N ASP A 877 -4.05 4.93 -17.40
CA ASP A 877 -2.84 5.74 -17.57
C ASP A 877 -2.93 7.12 -16.91
N SER A 878 -2.08 7.32 -15.89
CA SER A 878 -1.89 8.59 -15.17
C SER A 878 -3.21 9.23 -14.70
N GLN A 879 -4.17 8.43 -14.25
CA GLN A 879 -5.52 8.86 -13.87
C GLN A 879 -5.54 10.12 -12.99
N GLU A 880 -4.84 10.09 -11.85
CA GLU A 880 -4.85 11.20 -10.88
C GLU A 880 -4.17 12.46 -11.42
N LEU A 881 -3.11 12.28 -12.21
CA LEU A 881 -2.38 13.38 -12.84
C LEU A 881 -3.21 14.04 -13.93
N TRP A 882 -3.99 13.27 -14.70
CA TRP A 882 -4.95 13.79 -15.66
C TRP A 882 -6.08 14.56 -14.98
N ILE A 883 -6.63 14.05 -13.88
CA ILE A 883 -7.65 14.77 -13.09
C ILE A 883 -7.07 16.10 -12.56
N ALA A 884 -5.83 16.11 -12.09
CA ALA A 884 -5.15 17.33 -11.67
C ALA A 884 -5.00 18.32 -12.84
N ALA A 885 -4.49 17.87 -13.99
CA ALA A 885 -4.38 18.70 -15.20
C ALA A 885 -5.75 19.28 -15.63
N LEU A 886 -6.81 18.48 -15.54
CA LEU A 886 -8.19 18.89 -15.84
C LEU A 886 -8.66 20.03 -14.93
N PHE A 887 -8.40 19.94 -13.61
CA PHE A 887 -8.74 21.00 -12.66
C PHE A 887 -7.93 22.29 -12.91
N SER A 888 -6.67 22.14 -13.33
CA SER A 888 -5.81 23.25 -13.72
C SER A 888 -6.40 24.00 -14.93
N ASP A 889 -6.77 23.29 -15.99
CA ASP A 889 -7.35 23.89 -17.20
C ASP A 889 -8.75 24.47 -16.98
N SER A 890 -9.55 23.83 -16.13
CA SER A 890 -10.88 24.29 -15.72
C SER A 890 -10.83 25.61 -14.94
N TYR A 891 -9.82 25.77 -14.07
CA TYR A 891 -9.57 27.02 -13.36
C TYR A 891 -9.04 28.13 -14.27
N GLY A 892 -8.27 27.76 -15.30
CA GLY A 892 -7.74 28.66 -16.32
C GLY A 892 -8.79 29.05 -17.37
N VAL A 893 -8.45 28.90 -18.65
CA VAL A 893 -9.25 29.40 -19.78
C VAL A 893 -10.34 28.39 -20.21
N LYS A 894 -10.48 27.26 -19.50
CA LYS A 894 -11.42 26.17 -19.83
C LYS A 894 -11.19 25.61 -21.24
N ILE A 895 -9.92 25.40 -21.57
CA ILE A 895 -9.46 24.69 -22.77
C ILE A 895 -8.42 23.67 -22.34
N HIS A 896 -8.49 22.46 -22.91
CA HIS A 896 -7.48 21.44 -22.69
C HIS A 896 -6.09 21.93 -23.12
N GLY A 897 -5.12 21.78 -22.24
CA GLY A 897 -3.73 22.22 -22.41
C GLY A 897 -3.50 23.72 -22.24
N SER A 898 -4.47 24.48 -21.74
CA SER A 898 -4.30 25.91 -21.45
C SER A 898 -3.24 26.19 -20.38
N THR A 899 -2.96 25.20 -19.54
CA THR A 899 -1.95 25.28 -18.48
C THR A 899 -0.69 24.46 -18.80
N PRO A 900 0.51 24.87 -18.37
CA PRO A 900 1.75 24.16 -18.69
C PRO A 900 1.73 22.70 -18.26
N ILE A 901 1.20 22.38 -17.08
CA ILE A 901 1.09 20.99 -16.60
C ILE A 901 0.22 20.12 -17.52
N SER A 902 -0.93 20.65 -17.96
CA SER A 902 -1.85 19.92 -18.83
C SER A 902 -1.27 19.74 -20.23
N TRP A 903 -0.60 20.78 -20.75
CA TRP A 903 0.06 20.71 -22.05
C TRP A 903 1.18 19.64 -22.06
N ILE A 904 2.03 19.61 -21.03
CA ILE A 904 3.08 18.58 -20.87
C ILE A 904 2.46 17.18 -20.77
N LEU A 905 1.33 17.04 -20.08
CA LEU A 905 0.68 15.74 -19.92
C LEU A 905 0.09 15.22 -21.23
N LEU A 906 -0.55 16.10 -22.01
CA LEU A 906 -1.28 15.70 -23.23
C LEU A 906 -0.35 15.56 -24.45
N LYS A 907 0.76 16.30 -24.51
CA LYS A 907 1.74 16.26 -25.62
C LYS A 907 3.07 15.60 -25.28
N GLY A 908 3.41 15.47 -23.99
CA GLY A 908 4.68 14.91 -23.55
C GLY A 908 4.82 13.44 -23.88
N ASP A 909 6.02 13.04 -24.28
CA ASP A 909 6.33 11.68 -24.70
C ASP A 909 7.49 11.14 -23.85
N LYS A 910 7.28 9.95 -23.27
CA LYS A 910 8.29 9.24 -22.46
C LYS A 910 9.53 8.89 -23.27
N SER A 911 9.37 8.50 -24.54
CA SER A 911 10.47 8.11 -25.43
C SER A 911 11.37 9.29 -25.79
N LYS A 912 10.77 10.47 -25.96
CA LYS A 912 11.47 11.74 -26.26
C LYS A 912 11.98 12.45 -25.00
N GLY A 913 11.67 11.93 -23.81
CA GLY A 913 12.03 12.53 -22.53
C GLY A 913 11.36 13.88 -22.28
N THR A 914 10.25 14.17 -22.97
CA THR A 914 9.48 15.42 -22.85
C THR A 914 8.35 15.32 -21.83
N ASP A 915 8.13 14.14 -21.23
CA ASP A 915 7.15 13.96 -20.15
C ASP A 915 7.57 14.63 -18.83
N GLN A 916 6.58 14.99 -18.00
CA GLN A 916 6.78 15.74 -16.75
C GLN A 916 7.82 15.09 -15.80
N HIS A 917 7.84 13.76 -15.72
CA HIS A 917 8.80 13.06 -14.85
C HIS A 917 10.22 13.14 -15.39
N SER A 918 10.41 13.03 -16.70
CA SER A 918 11.72 13.18 -17.35
C SER A 918 12.24 14.62 -17.26
N LEU A 919 11.38 15.62 -17.45
CA LEU A 919 11.73 17.03 -17.25
C LEU A 919 12.19 17.32 -15.81
N THR A 920 11.49 16.75 -14.83
CA THR A 920 11.84 16.90 -13.41
C THR A 920 13.14 16.16 -13.06
N ALA A 921 13.31 14.96 -13.60
CA ALA A 921 14.52 14.15 -13.46
C ALA A 921 15.76 14.89 -13.98
N LYS A 922 15.67 15.48 -15.19
CA LYS A 922 16.73 16.28 -15.81
C LYS A 922 17.08 17.51 -14.98
N GLU A 923 16.09 18.21 -14.44
CA GLU A 923 16.31 19.43 -13.63
C GLU A 923 16.97 19.11 -12.28
N MET A 924 16.62 17.98 -11.65
CA MET A 924 17.13 17.59 -10.33
C MET A 924 18.35 16.67 -10.37
N GLY A 925 18.73 16.15 -11.55
CA GLY A 925 19.82 15.18 -11.69
C GLY A 925 19.52 13.83 -11.04
N VAL A 926 18.26 13.38 -11.08
CA VAL A 926 17.79 12.10 -10.51
C VAL A 926 17.20 11.20 -11.59
N SER A 927 16.99 9.92 -11.30
CA SER A 927 16.32 9.01 -12.25
C SER A 927 14.84 9.35 -12.43
N ARG A 928 14.25 8.94 -13.57
CA ARG A 928 12.81 9.15 -13.85
C ARG A 928 11.90 8.52 -12.80
N SER A 929 12.25 7.35 -12.27
CA SER A 929 11.48 6.66 -11.21
C SER A 929 11.52 7.44 -9.89
N GLN A 930 12.68 7.96 -9.50
CA GLN A 930 12.83 8.84 -8.34
C GLN A 930 12.05 10.16 -8.51
N ALA A 931 12.13 10.78 -9.70
CA ALA A 931 11.37 11.98 -10.03
C ALA A 931 9.85 11.73 -10.02
N LYS A 932 9.40 10.53 -10.42
CA LYS A 932 8.00 10.10 -10.31
C LYS A 932 7.53 10.19 -8.86
N ILE A 933 8.25 9.56 -7.92
CA ILE A 933 7.92 9.58 -6.48
C ILE A 933 7.85 11.02 -5.95
N LEU A 934 8.82 11.85 -6.33
CA LEU A 934 8.90 13.25 -5.92
C LEU A 934 7.71 14.08 -6.44
N ASN A 935 7.35 13.94 -7.72
CA ASN A 935 6.25 14.67 -8.34
C ASN A 935 4.89 14.30 -7.75
N TYR A 936 4.61 13.01 -7.59
CA TYR A 936 3.36 12.56 -6.97
C TYR A 936 3.26 13.12 -5.55
N GLY A 937 4.29 12.94 -4.69
CA GLY A 937 4.28 13.50 -3.34
C GLY A 937 4.01 15.01 -3.31
N ARG A 938 4.65 15.76 -4.22
CA ARG A 938 4.51 17.23 -4.31
C ARG A 938 3.12 17.67 -4.78
N ILE A 939 2.54 17.02 -5.79
CA ILE A 939 1.20 17.35 -6.32
C ILE A 939 0.13 17.11 -5.25
N TYR A 940 0.31 16.09 -4.40
CA TYR A 940 -0.57 15.82 -3.26
C TYR A 940 -0.33 16.73 -2.05
N GLY A 941 0.40 17.83 -2.23
CA GLY A 941 0.57 18.85 -1.19
C GLY A 941 1.67 18.55 -0.18
N ALA A 942 2.57 17.59 -0.42
CA ALA A 942 3.76 17.49 0.40
C ALA A 942 4.59 18.78 0.30
N GLY A 943 5.15 19.20 1.43
CA GLY A 943 5.90 20.45 1.54
C GLY A 943 7.36 20.33 1.12
N ARG A 944 8.08 21.46 1.20
CA ARG A 944 9.54 21.52 0.99
C ARG A 944 10.33 20.57 1.91
N PRO A 945 9.98 20.40 3.21
CA PRO A 945 10.71 19.48 4.09
C PRO A 945 10.68 18.02 3.60
N PHE A 946 9.53 17.57 3.07
CA PHE A 946 9.40 16.25 2.48
C PHE A 946 10.34 16.06 1.28
N ALA A 947 10.36 17.03 0.36
CA ALA A 947 11.23 16.98 -0.80
C ALA A 947 12.71 17.03 -0.42
N THR A 948 13.10 17.83 0.57
CA THR A 948 14.48 17.87 1.08
C THR A 948 14.90 16.50 1.62
N ARG A 949 14.07 15.86 2.45
CA ARG A 949 14.36 14.53 3.00
C ARG A 949 14.48 13.47 1.90
N LEU A 950 13.58 13.51 0.92
CA LEU A 950 13.57 12.54 -0.18
C LEU A 950 14.77 12.74 -1.12
N LEU A 951 15.07 13.98 -1.51
CA LEU A 951 16.24 14.31 -2.33
C LEU A 951 17.55 13.96 -1.62
N LYS A 952 17.63 14.14 -0.29
CA LYS A 952 18.80 13.72 0.49
C LYS A 952 19.02 12.21 0.43
N THR A 953 17.93 11.44 0.37
CA THR A 953 17.98 9.98 0.20
C THR A 953 18.49 9.59 -1.20
N PHE A 954 18.08 10.34 -2.23
CA PHE A 954 18.49 10.07 -3.62
C PHE A 954 19.91 10.56 -3.93
N LEU A 955 20.35 11.65 -3.30
CA LEU A 955 21.62 12.32 -3.54
C LEU A 955 22.38 12.50 -2.20
N PRO A 956 22.91 11.41 -1.62
CA PRO A 956 23.55 11.44 -0.30
C PRO A 956 24.84 12.27 -0.26
N THR A 957 25.49 12.47 -1.40
CA THR A 957 26.76 13.21 -1.54
C THR A 957 26.61 14.74 -1.41
N LEU A 958 25.39 15.26 -1.58
CA LEU A 958 25.08 16.69 -1.50
C LEU A 958 24.92 17.16 -0.04
N SER A 959 25.29 18.41 0.23
CA SER A 959 25.09 19.01 1.55
C SER A 959 23.60 19.29 1.80
N ASP A 960 23.18 19.35 3.07
CA ASP A 960 21.76 19.62 3.40
C ASP A 960 21.30 20.99 2.91
N GLU A 961 22.19 21.97 2.84
CA GLU A 961 21.89 23.29 2.29
C GLU A 961 21.72 23.27 0.77
N ASP A 962 22.54 22.50 0.05
CA ASP A 962 22.38 22.32 -1.40
C ASP A 962 21.07 21.62 -1.72
N VAL A 963 20.73 20.57 -0.96
CA VAL A 963 19.46 19.85 -1.12
C VAL A 963 18.27 20.76 -0.81
N LYS A 964 18.33 21.58 0.26
CA LYS A 964 17.30 22.59 0.54
C LYS A 964 17.20 23.64 -0.57
N LYS A 965 18.32 24.04 -1.18
CA LYS A 965 18.34 25.00 -2.31
C LYS A 965 17.71 24.38 -3.56
N MET A 966 18.01 23.12 -3.86
CA MET A 966 17.38 22.37 -4.96
C MET A 966 15.87 22.22 -4.74
N ALA A 967 15.44 21.83 -3.53
CA ALA A 967 14.03 21.74 -3.18
C ALA A 967 13.33 23.10 -3.34
N ARG A 968 13.93 24.18 -2.84
CA ARG A 968 13.38 25.55 -3.05
C ARG A 968 13.26 25.91 -4.52
N LYS A 969 14.29 25.62 -5.33
CA LYS A 969 14.29 25.86 -6.78
C LYS A 969 13.16 25.09 -7.46
N LEU A 970 13.00 23.81 -7.14
CA LEU A 970 11.95 22.95 -7.68
C LEU A 970 10.55 23.49 -7.38
N TYR A 971 10.25 23.82 -6.11
CA TYR A 971 8.93 24.35 -5.72
C TYR A 971 8.68 25.73 -6.34
N ARG A 972 9.70 26.58 -6.46
CA ARG A 972 9.54 27.90 -7.09
C ARG A 972 9.26 27.79 -8.60
N LYS A 973 9.88 26.83 -9.30
CA LYS A 973 9.61 26.57 -10.72
C LYS A 973 8.23 25.94 -10.95
N THR A 974 7.81 25.06 -10.05
CA THR A 974 6.56 24.28 -10.20
C THR A 974 5.36 24.96 -9.54
N LYS A 975 5.33 25.02 -8.20
CA LYS A 975 4.24 25.64 -7.42
C LYS A 975 4.21 27.16 -7.52
N GLY A 976 5.36 27.80 -7.75
CA GLY A 976 5.46 29.25 -7.90
C GLY A 976 5.67 30.01 -6.58
N SER A 977 5.26 31.27 -6.57
CA SER A 977 5.30 32.18 -5.42
C SER A 977 3.91 32.40 -4.85
N ALA A 978 3.78 32.41 -3.53
CA ALA A 978 2.53 32.81 -2.88
C ALA A 978 2.43 34.35 -2.91
N VAL A 979 1.31 34.84 -3.43
CA VAL A 979 0.88 36.24 -3.38
C VAL A 979 -0.37 36.28 -2.53
N TYR A 980 -0.45 37.21 -1.58
CA TYR A 980 -1.63 37.40 -0.78
C TYR A 980 -2.49 38.49 -1.41
N LEU A 981 -3.75 38.15 -1.65
CA LEU A 981 -4.77 39.04 -2.19
C LEU A 981 -5.75 39.42 -1.09
N ARG A 982 -6.30 40.62 -1.19
CA ARG A 982 -7.38 41.11 -0.35
C ARG A 982 -8.57 41.51 -1.21
N GLU A 983 -9.77 41.13 -0.79
CA GLU A 983 -11.01 41.49 -1.48
C GLU A 983 -11.35 42.96 -1.24
N LEU A 984 -11.63 43.68 -2.33
CA LEU A 984 -12.00 45.10 -2.27
C LEU A 984 -13.44 45.27 -1.79
N THR A 985 -13.61 46.09 -0.76
CA THR A 985 -14.94 46.57 -0.33
C THR A 985 -15.47 47.59 -1.35
N GLU A 986 -16.72 48.03 -1.18
CA GLU A 986 -17.31 49.07 -2.02
C GLU A 986 -16.52 50.40 -1.96
N LYS A 987 -16.00 50.76 -0.78
CA LYS A 987 -15.08 51.89 -0.60
C LYS A 987 -13.74 51.63 -1.29
N GLY A 988 -13.19 50.41 -1.21
CA GLY A 988 -11.97 50.02 -1.91
C GLY A 988 -12.06 50.15 -3.44
N ARG A 989 -13.19 49.75 -4.02
CA ARG A 989 -13.46 49.94 -5.47
C ARG A 989 -13.52 51.42 -5.85
N THR A 990 -14.00 52.27 -4.95
CA THR A 990 -14.02 53.72 -5.13
C THR A 990 -12.61 54.31 -5.05
N ALA A 991 -11.79 53.86 -4.09
CA ALA A 991 -10.39 54.23 -3.97
C ALA A 991 -9.59 53.87 -5.23
N VAL A 992 -9.78 52.67 -5.81
CA VAL A 992 -9.13 52.28 -7.09
C VAL A 992 -9.50 53.25 -8.22
N LYS A 993 -10.77 53.65 -8.32
CA LYS A 993 -11.23 54.62 -9.34
C LYS A 993 -10.63 56.01 -9.12
N LEU A 994 -10.54 56.47 -7.87
CA LEU A 994 -9.92 57.75 -7.51
C LEU A 994 -8.43 57.73 -7.85
N LEU A 995 -7.74 56.64 -7.52
CA LEU A 995 -6.32 56.46 -7.76
C LEU A 995 -5.98 56.49 -9.27
N LYS A 996 -6.82 55.85 -10.10
CA LYS A 996 -6.72 55.94 -11.56
C LYS A 996 -6.99 57.34 -12.10
N LYS A 997 -7.90 58.08 -11.48
CA LYS A 997 -8.34 59.42 -11.94
C LYS A 997 -7.40 60.54 -11.50
N GLU A 998 -6.91 60.51 -10.27
CA GLU A 998 -6.14 61.59 -9.64
C GLU A 998 -4.63 61.40 -9.79
N HIS A 999 -4.16 60.15 -9.80
CA HIS A 999 -2.73 59.82 -9.82
C HIS A 999 -2.28 59.08 -11.09
N ASN A 1000 -3.20 58.76 -12.00
CA ASN A 1000 -2.94 58.01 -13.24
C ASN A 1000 -2.20 56.66 -13.02
N VAL A 1001 -2.41 56.05 -11.84
CA VAL A 1001 -1.86 54.75 -11.49
C VAL A 1001 -2.94 53.69 -11.76
N ASP A 1002 -2.62 52.70 -12.58
CA ASP A 1002 -3.52 51.59 -12.90
C ASP A 1002 -3.10 50.35 -12.12
N ILE A 1003 -3.85 50.05 -11.05
CA ILE A 1003 -3.59 48.86 -10.22
C ILE A 1003 -4.21 47.64 -10.86
N MET A 1004 -3.43 46.57 -10.98
CA MET A 1004 -3.90 45.29 -11.49
C MET A 1004 -4.87 44.62 -10.50
N LEU A 1005 -6.14 44.52 -10.90
CA LEU A 1005 -7.15 43.78 -10.13
C LEU A 1005 -7.23 42.31 -10.60
N TYR A 1006 -7.23 41.39 -9.66
CA TYR A 1006 -7.45 39.96 -9.90
C TYR A 1006 -8.94 39.66 -9.91
N ASN A 1007 -9.44 39.07 -11.00
CA ASN A 1007 -10.88 38.84 -11.24
C ASN A 1007 -11.77 40.10 -11.08
N GLY A 1008 -11.18 41.30 -11.16
CA GLY A 1008 -11.88 42.57 -10.98
C GLY A 1008 -12.24 42.94 -9.53
N GLU A 1009 -11.98 42.08 -8.56
CA GLU A 1009 -12.44 42.26 -7.17
C GLU A 1009 -11.34 42.19 -6.11
N PHE A 1010 -10.16 41.68 -6.47
CA PHE A 1010 -9.07 41.44 -5.51
C PHE A 1010 -7.83 42.26 -5.85
N ILE A 1011 -7.17 42.82 -4.82
CA ILE A 1011 -5.91 43.55 -4.91
C ILE A 1011 -4.79 42.79 -4.18
N LYS A 1012 -3.53 42.94 -4.58
CA LYS A 1012 -2.41 42.39 -3.80
C LYS A 1012 -2.22 43.17 -2.50
N GLU A 1013 -1.82 42.45 -1.45
CA GLU A 1013 -1.52 43.04 -0.15
C GLU A 1013 -0.38 44.07 -0.22
N SER A 1014 0.57 43.91 -1.15
CA SER A 1014 1.64 44.89 -1.41
C SER A 1014 1.14 46.23 -1.95
N ASP A 1015 0.01 46.22 -2.65
CA ASP A 1015 -0.48 47.36 -3.43
C ASP A 1015 -1.55 48.15 -2.63
N ILE A 1016 -1.93 47.66 -1.45
CA ILE A 1016 -2.91 48.32 -0.55
C ILE A 1016 -2.41 49.68 -0.06
N GLY A 1017 -1.09 49.81 0.16
CA GLY A 1017 -0.50 51.09 0.56
C GLY A 1017 -0.77 52.21 -0.44
N GLU A 1018 -0.87 51.87 -1.74
CA GLU A 1018 -1.24 52.83 -2.78
C GLU A 1018 -2.70 53.26 -2.63
N LEU A 1019 -3.63 52.34 -2.32
CA LEU A 1019 -5.04 52.71 -2.09
C LEU A 1019 -5.23 53.62 -0.87
N LEU A 1020 -4.48 53.37 0.20
CA LEU A 1020 -4.51 54.19 1.40
C LEU A 1020 -3.91 55.60 1.19
N SER A 1021 -3.12 55.78 0.12
CA SER A 1021 -2.60 57.10 -0.24
C SER A 1021 -3.64 58.04 -0.85
N VAL A 1022 -4.81 57.52 -1.24
CA VAL A 1022 -5.86 58.29 -1.93
C VAL A 1022 -7.13 58.34 -1.07
N GLY A 1023 -7.34 59.47 -0.41
CA GLY A 1023 -8.45 59.70 0.51
C GLY A 1023 -8.14 59.28 1.95
N ASN A 1024 -9.04 59.62 2.89
CA ASN A 1024 -8.88 59.31 4.32
C ASN A 1024 -9.56 57.97 4.63
N PHE A 1025 -9.01 56.87 4.11
CA PHE A 1025 -9.51 55.51 4.32
C PHE A 1025 -8.58 54.71 5.23
N GLU A 1026 -9.15 53.92 6.13
CA GLU A 1026 -8.41 52.90 6.88
C GLU A 1026 -8.36 51.58 6.11
N GLU A 1027 -7.40 50.70 6.40
CA GLU A 1027 -7.26 49.41 5.70
C GLU A 1027 -8.55 48.57 5.75
N GLU A 1028 -9.21 48.55 6.91
CA GLU A 1028 -10.46 47.82 7.15
C GLU A 1028 -11.65 48.38 6.35
N ASP A 1029 -11.58 49.66 5.95
CA ASP A 1029 -12.60 50.28 5.11
C ASP A 1029 -12.51 49.86 3.65
N VAL A 1030 -11.30 49.63 3.12
CA VAL A 1030 -11.06 49.38 1.69
C VAL A 1030 -10.88 47.90 1.34
N VAL A 1031 -10.49 47.06 2.29
CA VAL A 1031 -10.26 45.64 2.05
C VAL A 1031 -10.81 44.75 3.15
N SER A 1032 -11.31 43.58 2.76
CA SER A 1032 -11.91 42.59 3.67
C SER A 1032 -11.11 41.28 3.69
N SER A 1033 -11.64 40.24 3.06
CA SER A 1033 -11.16 38.86 3.13
C SER A 1033 -9.73 38.71 2.59
N LYS A 1034 -8.91 37.87 3.24
CA LYS A 1034 -7.54 37.55 2.82
C LYS A 1034 -7.50 36.21 2.11
N PHE A 1035 -6.93 36.21 0.91
CA PHE A 1035 -6.81 35.03 0.06
C PHE A 1035 -5.36 34.81 -0.36
N ARG A 1036 -4.93 33.55 -0.48
CA ARG A 1036 -3.60 33.19 -0.97
C ARG A 1036 -3.70 32.68 -2.41
N LEU A 1037 -2.93 33.28 -3.30
CA LEU A 1037 -2.84 32.91 -4.71
C LEU A 1037 -1.41 32.51 -5.08
N TRP A 1038 -1.24 31.36 -5.72
CA TRP A 1038 0.03 30.93 -6.30
C TRP A 1038 0.21 31.51 -7.70
N THR A 1039 1.38 32.06 -8.00
CA THR A 1039 1.71 32.65 -9.32
C THR A 1039 3.14 32.31 -9.77
N GLY A 1040 3.37 32.30 -11.09
CA GLY A 1040 4.72 32.22 -11.67
C GLY A 1040 5.36 30.82 -11.73
N GLY A 1041 4.67 29.77 -11.27
CA GLY A 1041 5.10 28.37 -11.43
C GLY A 1041 4.25 27.60 -12.44
N SER A 1042 4.79 26.51 -12.99
CA SER A 1042 4.15 25.66 -14.01
C SER A 1042 2.83 24.99 -13.58
N GLU A 1043 2.59 24.89 -12.27
CA GLU A 1043 1.44 24.22 -11.65
C GLU A 1043 0.63 25.16 -10.75
N SER A 1044 0.87 26.47 -10.86
CA SER A 1044 0.22 27.46 -9.99
C SER A 1044 -1.31 27.37 -10.06
N ASP A 1045 -1.88 27.26 -11.26
CA ASP A 1045 -3.33 27.18 -11.47
C ASP A 1045 -3.92 25.91 -10.83
N LEU A 1046 -3.19 24.78 -10.89
CA LEU A 1046 -3.58 23.55 -10.21
C LEU A 1046 -3.69 23.77 -8.69
N PHE A 1047 -2.64 24.30 -8.05
CA PHE A 1047 -2.69 24.52 -6.60
C PHE A 1047 -3.76 25.53 -6.21
N ASN A 1048 -4.02 26.55 -7.04
CA ASN A 1048 -5.12 27.48 -6.83
C ASN A 1048 -6.48 26.79 -6.91
N ALA A 1049 -6.69 25.93 -7.91
CA ALA A 1049 -7.91 25.15 -8.06
C ALA A 1049 -8.15 24.22 -6.86
N LEU A 1050 -7.11 23.48 -6.44
CA LEU A 1050 -7.19 22.55 -5.31
C LEU A 1050 -7.41 23.28 -3.98
N GLU A 1051 -6.69 24.38 -3.71
CA GLU A 1051 -6.85 25.18 -2.49
C GLU A 1051 -8.23 25.84 -2.43
N LYS A 1052 -8.77 26.31 -3.57
CA LYS A 1052 -10.13 26.85 -3.64
C LYS A 1052 -11.18 25.84 -3.18
N ILE A 1053 -11.05 24.58 -3.60
CA ILE A 1053 -11.94 23.50 -3.18
C ILE A 1053 -11.71 23.14 -1.71
N ALA A 1054 -10.45 22.96 -1.30
CA ALA A 1054 -10.08 22.54 0.05
C ALA A 1054 -10.42 23.56 1.15
N ARG A 1055 -10.40 24.86 0.82
CA ARG A 1055 -10.76 25.96 1.73
C ARG A 1055 -12.26 26.30 1.72
N SER A 1056 -13.05 25.74 0.81
CA SER A 1056 -14.49 25.99 0.79
C SER A 1056 -15.15 25.48 2.09
N PRO A 1057 -16.18 26.16 2.65
CA PRO A 1057 -16.79 25.76 3.93
C PRO A 1057 -17.26 24.30 3.96
N GLN A 1058 -17.74 23.81 2.81
CA GLN A 1058 -18.14 22.41 2.63
C GLN A 1058 -17.37 21.80 1.44
N PRO A 1059 -16.12 21.36 1.63
CA PRO A 1059 -15.31 20.80 0.54
C PRO A 1059 -16.00 19.61 -0.12
N ARG A 1060 -16.18 19.68 -1.44
CA ARG A 1060 -16.84 18.66 -2.26
C ARG A 1060 -15.98 18.30 -3.47
N THR A 1061 -16.08 17.05 -3.95
CA THR A 1061 -15.47 16.67 -5.22
C THR A 1061 -16.15 17.41 -6.39
N PRO A 1062 -15.41 17.93 -7.37
CA PRO A 1062 -16.00 18.68 -8.49
C PRO A 1062 -16.94 17.87 -9.39
N ILE A 1063 -16.78 16.54 -9.40
CA ILE A 1063 -17.44 15.67 -10.37
C ILE A 1063 -18.78 15.16 -9.86
N LEU A 1064 -18.78 14.42 -8.73
CA LEU A 1064 -20.00 13.88 -8.13
C LEU A 1064 -20.50 14.69 -6.93
N GLY A 1065 -19.79 15.74 -6.49
CA GLY A 1065 -20.25 16.60 -5.40
C GLY A 1065 -20.14 15.96 -4.01
N CYS A 1066 -19.31 14.93 -3.86
CA CYS A 1066 -19.14 14.17 -2.62
C CYS A 1066 -18.38 15.01 -1.58
N ARG A 1067 -18.94 15.21 -0.39
CA ARG A 1067 -18.33 16.05 0.66
C ARG A 1067 -17.30 15.26 1.50
N ILE A 1068 -16.26 15.94 1.97
CA ILE A 1068 -15.18 15.39 2.84
C ILE A 1068 -15.71 14.92 4.20
N SER A 1069 -14.96 14.13 4.99
CA SER A 1069 -15.33 13.79 6.38
C SER A 1069 -15.48 15.05 7.25
N ARG A 1070 -16.44 15.04 8.20
CA ARG A 1070 -16.68 16.13 9.15
C ARG A 1070 -15.41 16.50 9.94
N ALA A 1071 -14.58 15.51 10.24
CA ALA A 1071 -13.33 15.71 10.98
C ALA A 1071 -12.28 16.54 10.23
N LEU A 1072 -12.45 16.78 8.92
CA LEU A 1072 -11.54 17.58 8.09
C LEU A 1072 -12.23 18.83 7.51
N GLU A 1073 -13.44 19.17 7.95
CA GLU A 1073 -14.11 20.38 7.48
C GLU A 1073 -13.42 21.64 8.04
N PRO A 1074 -13.26 22.71 7.24
CA PRO A 1074 -12.63 23.94 7.71
C PRO A 1074 -13.24 24.52 8.99
N ASP A 1075 -14.56 24.38 9.18
CA ASP A 1075 -15.26 24.87 10.38
C ASP A 1075 -14.77 24.19 11.68
N VAL A 1076 -14.16 23.00 11.56
CA VAL A 1076 -13.73 22.16 12.68
C VAL A 1076 -12.21 22.15 12.83
N VAL A 1077 -11.46 22.10 11.72
CA VAL A 1077 -9.97 22.05 11.73
C VAL A 1077 -9.30 23.40 11.43
N ASN A 1078 -10.06 24.44 11.08
CA ASN A 1078 -9.54 25.74 10.62
C ASN A 1078 -8.54 25.57 9.44
N GLU A 1079 -7.31 26.07 9.61
CA GLU A 1079 -6.22 25.97 8.64
C GLU A 1079 -5.41 24.66 8.75
N ASP A 1080 -5.63 23.85 9.79
CA ASP A 1080 -4.91 22.60 9.98
C ASP A 1080 -5.24 21.57 8.87
N PHE A 1081 -4.33 20.62 8.67
CA PHE A 1081 -4.47 19.51 7.71
C PHE A 1081 -4.81 19.94 6.26
N LEU A 1082 -4.46 21.15 5.83
CA LEU A 1082 -4.71 21.63 4.46
C LEU A 1082 -4.10 20.69 3.41
N THR A 1083 -2.91 20.15 3.66
CA THR A 1083 -2.23 19.17 2.79
C THR A 1083 -3.08 17.90 2.62
N SER A 1084 -3.66 17.38 3.70
CA SER A 1084 -4.56 16.23 3.66
C SER A 1084 -5.85 16.53 2.87
N ARG A 1085 -6.40 17.75 3.00
CA ARG A 1085 -7.58 18.19 2.24
C ARG A 1085 -7.28 18.30 0.74
N ILE A 1086 -6.14 18.89 0.37
CA ILE A 1086 -5.69 18.99 -1.03
C ILE A 1086 -5.54 17.59 -1.65
N ASN A 1087 -4.85 16.70 -0.94
CA ASN A 1087 -4.69 15.32 -1.37
C ASN A 1087 -6.05 14.61 -1.53
N TRP A 1088 -6.97 14.84 -0.60
CA TRP A 1088 -8.33 14.29 -0.66
C TRP A 1088 -9.07 14.72 -1.93
N VAL A 1089 -8.97 15.98 -2.39
CA VAL A 1089 -9.69 16.45 -3.59
C VAL A 1089 -9.35 15.59 -4.81
N VAL A 1090 -8.07 15.32 -5.06
CA VAL A 1090 -7.63 14.53 -6.22
C VAL A 1090 -7.96 13.05 -6.03
N GLN A 1091 -7.60 12.45 -4.88
CA GLN A 1091 -7.80 11.02 -4.63
C GLN A 1091 -9.28 10.63 -4.57
N SER A 1092 -10.11 11.48 -3.97
CA SER A 1092 -11.56 11.29 -3.89
C SER A 1092 -12.21 11.49 -5.27
N SER A 1093 -11.70 12.39 -6.11
CA SER A 1093 -12.17 12.51 -7.50
C SER A 1093 -11.76 11.31 -8.35
N ALA A 1094 -10.60 10.69 -8.10
CA ALA A 1094 -10.25 9.42 -8.74
C ALA A 1094 -11.18 8.25 -8.32
N VAL A 1095 -11.71 8.30 -7.10
CA VAL A 1095 -12.77 7.38 -6.65
C VAL A 1095 -14.08 7.62 -7.40
N ASP A 1096 -14.46 8.87 -7.67
CA ASP A 1096 -15.63 9.21 -8.51
C ASP A 1096 -15.48 8.62 -9.92
N TYR A 1097 -14.27 8.63 -10.48
CA TYR A 1097 -13.95 8.00 -11.76
C TYR A 1097 -14.28 6.51 -11.75
N LEU A 1098 -13.82 5.78 -10.73
CA LEU A 1098 -14.12 4.36 -10.60
C LEU A 1098 -15.63 4.09 -10.46
N HIS A 1099 -16.36 4.94 -9.73
CA HIS A 1099 -17.82 4.79 -9.62
C HIS A 1099 -18.50 4.82 -10.98
N LEU A 1100 -18.19 5.83 -11.79
CA LEU A 1100 -18.75 5.98 -13.13
C LEU A 1100 -18.39 4.79 -14.03
N MET A 1101 -17.16 4.30 -13.94
CA MET A 1101 -16.75 3.11 -14.68
C MET A 1101 -17.58 1.87 -14.31
N LEU A 1102 -17.78 1.62 -13.01
CA LEU A 1102 -18.54 0.47 -12.54
C LEU A 1102 -20.01 0.54 -12.97
N VAL A 1103 -20.64 1.74 -12.90
CA VAL A 1103 -22.04 1.92 -13.33
C VAL A 1103 -22.17 1.71 -14.84
N CYS A 1104 -21.26 2.31 -15.61
CA CYS A 1104 -21.28 2.22 -17.07
C CYS A 1104 -21.03 0.79 -17.55
N MET A 1105 -20.05 0.09 -16.97
CA MET A 1105 -19.82 -1.33 -17.28
C MET A 1105 -21.02 -2.18 -16.93
N LYS A 1106 -21.68 -1.97 -15.78
CA LYS A 1106 -22.90 -2.71 -15.43
C LYS A 1106 -24.02 -2.47 -16.44
N TRP A 1107 -24.20 -1.22 -16.87
CA TRP A 1107 -25.17 -0.85 -17.90
C TRP A 1107 -24.89 -1.54 -19.23
N LEU A 1108 -23.64 -1.50 -19.72
CA LEU A 1108 -23.25 -2.13 -20.97
C LEU A 1108 -23.40 -3.65 -20.92
N CYS A 1109 -23.01 -4.28 -19.80
CA CYS A 1109 -23.15 -5.71 -19.63
C CYS A 1109 -24.62 -6.15 -19.66
N ASP A 1110 -25.51 -5.43 -18.99
CA ASP A 1110 -26.94 -5.78 -19.02
C ASP A 1110 -27.59 -5.50 -20.37
N THR A 1111 -27.25 -4.37 -20.99
CA THR A 1111 -27.83 -3.96 -22.28
C THR A 1111 -27.51 -4.96 -23.38
N TYR A 1112 -26.29 -5.49 -23.40
CA TYR A 1112 -25.82 -6.41 -24.43
C TYR A 1112 -25.73 -7.87 -23.97
N GLY A 1113 -26.18 -8.19 -22.75
CA GLY A 1113 -26.09 -9.54 -22.20
C GLY A 1113 -24.65 -10.08 -22.13
N ILE A 1114 -23.69 -9.22 -21.78
CA ILE A 1114 -22.28 -9.61 -21.62
C ILE A 1114 -22.10 -10.26 -20.25
N GLU A 1115 -21.61 -11.49 -20.23
CA GLU A 1115 -21.36 -12.21 -18.98
C GLU A 1115 -19.99 -11.82 -18.39
N ALA A 1116 -19.95 -10.66 -17.72
CA ALA A 1116 -18.79 -10.15 -17.01
C ALA A 1116 -19.12 -9.79 -15.55
N ARG A 1117 -18.24 -10.19 -14.63
CA ARG A 1117 -18.30 -9.87 -13.20
C ARG A 1117 -17.11 -9.00 -12.83
N PHE A 1118 -17.35 -7.89 -12.13
CA PHE A 1118 -16.26 -7.11 -11.56
C PHE A 1118 -15.47 -7.97 -10.56
N THR A 1119 -14.14 -7.97 -10.61
CA THR A 1119 -13.30 -8.81 -9.73
C THR A 1119 -12.57 -7.97 -8.72
N ILE A 1120 -11.81 -6.97 -9.19
CA ILE A 1120 -11.03 -6.10 -8.32
C ILE A 1120 -10.79 -4.74 -8.97
N SER A 1121 -10.60 -3.73 -8.12
CA SER A 1121 -9.86 -2.53 -8.48
C SER A 1121 -8.70 -2.36 -7.52
N ILE A 1122 -7.47 -2.33 -8.05
CA ILE A 1122 -6.23 -2.07 -7.30
C ILE A 1122 -5.67 -0.77 -7.86
N HIS A 1123 -5.60 0.27 -7.03
CA HIS A 1123 -5.15 1.60 -7.46
C HIS A 1123 -5.94 2.13 -8.67
N ASP A 1124 -5.30 2.26 -9.82
CA ASP A 1124 -5.78 2.71 -11.13
C ASP A 1124 -6.21 1.55 -12.06
N GLU A 1125 -6.07 0.30 -11.60
CA GLU A 1125 -6.39 -0.89 -12.35
C GLU A 1125 -7.81 -1.38 -12.07
N VAL A 1126 -8.52 -1.81 -13.12
CA VAL A 1126 -9.88 -2.37 -13.03
C VAL A 1126 -9.91 -3.69 -13.80
N ARG A 1127 -10.31 -4.79 -13.13
CA ARG A 1127 -10.34 -6.14 -13.70
C ARG A 1127 -11.72 -6.78 -13.54
N TYR A 1128 -12.16 -7.46 -14.60
CA TYR A 1128 -13.41 -8.19 -14.70
C TYR A 1128 -13.13 -9.65 -15.04
N LEU A 1129 -13.82 -10.58 -14.37
CA LEU A 1129 -13.88 -11.98 -14.75
C LEU A 1129 -14.99 -12.15 -15.79
N THR A 1130 -14.62 -12.59 -16.98
CA THR A 1130 -15.52 -12.64 -18.15
C THR A 1130 -15.51 -14.03 -18.74
N LYS A 1131 -16.67 -14.48 -19.23
CA LYS A 1131 -16.73 -15.70 -20.03
C LYS A 1131 -15.89 -15.55 -21.30
N GLU A 1132 -15.20 -16.61 -21.71
CA GLU A 1132 -14.25 -16.57 -22.83
C GLU A 1132 -14.92 -16.09 -24.14
N ASP A 1133 -16.17 -16.48 -24.38
CA ASP A 1133 -16.96 -16.05 -25.55
C ASP A 1133 -17.18 -14.51 -25.61
N ASP A 1134 -17.21 -13.86 -24.45
CA ASP A 1134 -17.54 -12.43 -24.28
C ASP A 1134 -16.30 -11.55 -24.02
N MET A 1135 -15.09 -12.10 -24.04
CA MET A 1135 -13.86 -11.38 -23.65
C MET A 1135 -13.61 -10.11 -24.50
N TYR A 1136 -13.80 -10.20 -25.81
CA TYR A 1136 -13.61 -9.05 -26.72
C TYR A 1136 -14.75 -8.04 -26.62
N ARG A 1137 -15.99 -8.49 -26.34
CA ARG A 1137 -17.14 -7.61 -26.11
C ARG A 1137 -16.97 -6.82 -24.81
N THR A 1138 -16.44 -7.47 -23.78
CA THR A 1138 -16.11 -6.83 -22.50
C THR A 1138 -14.96 -5.83 -22.65
N ALA A 1139 -13.92 -6.18 -23.41
CA ALA A 1139 -12.83 -5.26 -23.71
C ALA A 1139 -13.35 -4.00 -24.44
N LEU A 1140 -14.23 -4.17 -25.44
CA LEU A 1140 -14.85 -3.06 -26.14
C LEU A 1140 -15.74 -2.19 -25.23
N ALA A 1141 -16.54 -2.82 -24.35
CA ALA A 1141 -17.35 -2.13 -23.35
C ALA A 1141 -16.49 -1.32 -22.37
N LEU A 1142 -15.32 -1.85 -21.99
CA LEU A 1142 -14.39 -1.18 -21.09
C LEU A 1142 -13.72 0.04 -21.76
N GLN A 1143 -13.36 -0.05 -23.04
CA GLN A 1143 -12.89 1.11 -23.81
C GLN A 1143 -13.93 2.23 -23.84
N TYR A 1144 -15.17 1.88 -24.17
CA TYR A 1144 -16.26 2.83 -24.24
C TYR A 1144 -16.61 3.45 -22.89
N THR A 1145 -16.53 2.66 -21.83
CA THR A 1145 -16.69 3.12 -20.46
C THR A 1145 -15.67 4.21 -20.10
N ASN A 1146 -14.40 4.04 -20.48
CA ASN A 1146 -13.36 5.04 -20.24
C ASN A 1146 -13.62 6.35 -21.01
N LEU A 1147 -14.02 6.23 -22.28
CA LEU A 1147 -14.41 7.38 -23.11
C LEU A 1147 -15.53 8.19 -22.43
N LEU A 1148 -16.63 7.54 -22.06
CA LEU A 1148 -17.77 8.19 -21.40
C LEU A 1148 -17.39 8.81 -20.06
N THR A 1149 -16.58 8.12 -19.27
CA THR A 1149 -16.13 8.60 -17.96
C THR A 1149 -15.27 9.87 -18.10
N ARG A 1150 -14.29 9.88 -19.02
CA ARG A 1150 -13.44 11.05 -19.25
C ARG A 1150 -14.19 12.21 -19.89
N ALA A 1151 -15.13 11.92 -20.80
CA ALA A 1151 -16.00 12.92 -21.38
C ALA A 1151 -16.88 13.57 -20.29
N PHE A 1152 -17.44 12.77 -19.37
CA PHE A 1152 -18.24 13.30 -18.26
C PHE A 1152 -17.43 14.15 -17.29
N PHE A 1153 -16.19 13.76 -16.99
CA PHE A 1153 -15.26 14.58 -16.21
C PHE A 1153 -15.01 15.94 -16.87
N SER A 1154 -14.73 15.95 -18.18
CA SER A 1154 -14.53 17.18 -18.95
C SER A 1154 -15.78 18.05 -18.95
N PHE A 1155 -16.95 17.44 -19.18
CA PHE A 1155 -18.24 18.11 -19.14
C PHE A 1155 -18.51 18.77 -17.78
N LYS A 1156 -18.26 18.06 -16.67
CA LYS A 1156 -18.49 18.56 -15.30
C LYS A 1156 -17.54 19.68 -14.89
N THR A 1157 -16.32 19.68 -15.39
CA THR A 1157 -15.36 20.77 -15.15
C THR A 1157 -15.54 21.94 -16.13
N GLY A 1158 -16.53 21.88 -17.02
CA GLY A 1158 -16.88 22.96 -17.95
C GLY A 1158 -16.04 22.98 -19.23
N LEU A 1159 -15.36 21.88 -19.55
CA LEU A 1159 -14.65 21.67 -20.81
C LEU A 1159 -15.59 21.04 -21.84
N LYS A 1160 -15.62 21.61 -23.05
CA LYS A 1160 -16.60 21.28 -24.10
C LYS A 1160 -16.15 20.20 -25.09
N SER A 1161 -15.04 19.53 -24.81
CA SER A 1161 -14.47 18.51 -25.69
C SER A 1161 -13.52 17.61 -24.89
N LEU A 1162 -12.93 16.60 -25.54
CA LEU A 1162 -12.00 15.65 -24.94
C LEU A 1162 -10.77 15.45 -25.86
N PRO A 1163 -9.53 15.41 -25.33
CA PRO A 1163 -8.35 15.07 -26.11
C PRO A 1163 -8.39 13.60 -26.56
N SER A 1164 -7.93 13.32 -27.79
CA SER A 1164 -7.94 11.96 -28.34
C SER A 1164 -6.97 11.02 -27.61
N SER A 1165 -5.83 11.53 -27.14
CA SER A 1165 -4.79 10.77 -26.44
C SER A 1165 -5.25 10.11 -25.14
N VAL A 1166 -6.32 10.63 -24.53
CA VAL A 1166 -6.87 10.10 -23.28
C VAL A 1166 -8.18 9.35 -23.46
N ALA A 1167 -8.81 9.46 -24.63
CA ALA A 1167 -10.16 8.95 -24.89
C ALA A 1167 -10.29 7.44 -24.65
N PHE A 1168 -9.29 6.68 -25.07
CA PHE A 1168 -9.23 5.22 -24.94
C PHE A 1168 -8.06 4.79 -24.06
N PHE A 1169 -8.15 3.60 -23.47
CA PHE A 1169 -6.99 2.96 -22.86
C PHE A 1169 -5.94 2.68 -23.92
N SER A 1170 -4.67 2.85 -23.55
CA SER A 1170 -3.55 2.48 -24.40
C SER A 1170 -3.64 1.01 -24.83
N LYS A 1171 -3.94 0.11 -23.88
CA LYS A 1171 -4.23 -1.29 -24.13
C LYS A 1171 -5.21 -1.87 -23.10
N ILE A 1172 -5.90 -2.94 -23.48
CA ILE A 1172 -6.69 -3.79 -22.57
C ILE A 1172 -6.06 -5.17 -22.54
N ASP A 1173 -5.83 -5.67 -21.34
CA ASP A 1173 -5.25 -6.98 -21.14
C ASP A 1173 -6.33 -8.04 -20.92
N ILE A 1174 -6.09 -9.21 -21.54
CA ILE A 1174 -6.89 -10.41 -21.42
C ILE A 1174 -5.95 -11.56 -21.01
N ASP A 1175 -6.25 -12.20 -19.89
CA ASP A 1175 -5.36 -13.21 -19.31
C ASP A 1175 -6.10 -14.32 -18.56
N HIS A 1176 -5.45 -15.46 -18.39
CA HIS A 1176 -5.86 -16.54 -17.50
C HIS A 1176 -5.53 -16.25 -16.04
N VAL A 1177 -4.51 -15.43 -15.78
CA VAL A 1177 -4.05 -15.12 -14.42
C VAL A 1177 -4.09 -13.63 -14.14
N LEU A 1178 -4.14 -13.26 -12.86
CA LEU A 1178 -4.10 -11.88 -12.46
C LEU A 1178 -2.65 -11.37 -12.37
N ARG A 1179 -2.04 -11.00 -13.49
CA ARG A 1179 -0.75 -10.27 -13.50
C ARG A 1179 -0.91 -8.85 -14.02
N LYS A 1180 0.03 -7.97 -13.68
CA LYS A 1180 -0.01 -6.56 -14.09
C LYS A 1180 0.26 -6.41 -15.59
N GLU A 1181 1.31 -7.07 -16.07
CA GLU A 1181 1.75 -7.05 -17.46
C GLU A 1181 1.66 -8.48 -18.01
N VAL A 1182 0.94 -8.68 -19.11
CA VAL A 1182 0.60 -10.02 -19.63
C VAL A 1182 1.77 -10.78 -20.23
N ASP A 1183 2.81 -10.06 -20.61
CA ASP A 1183 4.06 -10.55 -21.18
C ASP A 1183 5.10 -10.90 -20.12
N VAL A 1184 4.81 -10.67 -18.84
CA VAL A 1184 5.69 -11.02 -17.72
C VAL A 1184 5.35 -12.42 -17.19
N ASP A 1185 6.34 -13.31 -17.19
CA ASP A 1185 6.17 -14.71 -16.75
C ASP A 1185 6.20 -14.87 -15.21
N CYS A 1186 6.34 -13.77 -14.47
CA CYS A 1186 6.44 -13.74 -13.01
C CYS A 1186 7.57 -14.63 -12.45
N THR A 1187 8.76 -14.52 -13.05
CA THR A 1187 9.99 -15.14 -12.54
C THR A 1187 10.48 -14.42 -11.29
N THR A 1188 10.53 -15.13 -10.18
CA THR A 1188 10.99 -14.61 -8.88
C THR A 1188 11.82 -15.69 -8.18
N PRO A 1189 12.50 -15.40 -7.05
CA PRO A 1189 13.25 -16.42 -6.31
C PRO A 1189 12.37 -17.59 -5.89
N SER A 1190 11.06 -17.37 -5.71
CA SER A 1190 10.10 -18.41 -5.39
C SER A 1190 9.45 -19.12 -6.57
N ASN A 1191 9.61 -18.56 -7.77
CA ASN A 1191 9.16 -19.14 -9.03
C ASN A 1191 10.25 -18.97 -10.10
N PRO A 1192 11.41 -19.67 -9.98
CA PRO A 1192 12.58 -19.37 -10.80
C PRO A 1192 12.39 -19.71 -12.29
N PHE A 1193 11.49 -20.63 -12.62
CA PHE A 1193 11.19 -21.00 -14.02
C PHE A 1193 9.94 -20.30 -14.58
N GLY A 1194 9.33 -19.38 -13.83
CA GLY A 1194 8.17 -18.62 -14.29
C GLY A 1194 6.88 -19.44 -14.42
N LEU A 1195 5.77 -18.76 -14.70
CA LEU A 1195 4.42 -19.35 -14.79
C LEU A 1195 4.29 -20.33 -15.96
N THR A 1196 4.96 -20.04 -17.07
CA THR A 1196 4.90 -20.85 -18.29
C THR A 1196 5.54 -22.22 -18.06
N ALA A 1197 6.76 -22.28 -17.52
CA ALA A 1197 7.45 -23.56 -17.35
C ALA A 1197 7.01 -24.34 -16.10
N CYS A 1198 6.73 -23.65 -14.98
CA CYS A 1198 6.32 -24.32 -13.74
C CYS A 1198 4.85 -24.77 -13.76
N TYR A 1199 3.94 -23.92 -14.27
CA TYR A 1199 2.50 -24.10 -14.12
C TYR A 1199 1.77 -24.31 -15.45
N ASN A 1200 2.50 -24.30 -16.58
CA ASN A 1200 1.92 -24.41 -17.92
C ASN A 1200 0.88 -23.32 -18.21
N ILE A 1201 1.10 -22.12 -17.66
CA ILE A 1201 0.23 -20.95 -17.85
C ILE A 1201 0.86 -20.06 -18.92
N PRO A 1202 0.23 -19.89 -20.10
CA PRO A 1202 0.81 -19.10 -21.19
C PRO A 1202 0.79 -17.59 -20.88
N PHE A 1203 1.50 -16.80 -21.69
CA PHE A 1203 1.37 -15.35 -21.72
C PHE A 1203 -0.05 -14.92 -22.09
N GLY A 1204 -0.50 -13.82 -21.50
CA GLY A 1204 -1.77 -13.19 -21.85
C GLY A 1204 -1.62 -12.33 -23.10
N GLU A 1205 -2.71 -11.70 -23.49
CA GLU A 1205 -2.78 -10.86 -24.68
C GLU A 1205 -3.19 -9.45 -24.29
N SER A 1206 -2.59 -8.45 -24.94
CA SER A 1206 -2.92 -7.04 -24.71
C SER A 1206 -3.27 -6.38 -26.04
N TYR A 1207 -4.44 -5.76 -26.10
CA TYR A 1207 -5.05 -5.29 -27.35
C TYR A 1207 -5.29 -3.79 -27.34
N SER A 1208 -4.98 -3.11 -28.44
CA SER A 1208 -5.41 -1.74 -28.67
C SER A 1208 -6.89 -1.69 -29.06
N ILE A 1209 -7.48 -0.49 -29.09
CA ILE A 1209 -8.87 -0.31 -29.55
C ILE A 1209 -9.05 -0.84 -30.98
N GLU A 1210 -8.05 -0.66 -31.85
CA GLU A 1210 -8.07 -1.14 -33.23
C GLU A 1210 -8.11 -2.67 -33.29
N ASP A 1211 -7.23 -3.33 -32.55
CA ASP A 1211 -7.17 -4.79 -32.49
C ASP A 1211 -8.49 -5.38 -31.98
N ILE A 1212 -9.09 -4.74 -30.96
CA ILE A 1212 -10.37 -5.18 -30.38
C ILE A 1212 -11.49 -5.07 -31.42
N ILE A 1213 -11.56 -3.98 -32.19
CA ILE A 1213 -12.60 -3.77 -33.19
C ILE A 1213 -12.49 -4.80 -34.32
N GLU A 1214 -11.27 -5.11 -34.77
CA GLU A 1214 -11.03 -6.14 -35.78
C GLU A 1214 -11.44 -7.52 -35.27
N LYS A 1215 -11.08 -7.88 -34.03
CA LYS A 1215 -11.42 -9.18 -33.43
C LYS A 1215 -12.91 -9.32 -33.05
N ALA A 1216 -13.55 -8.23 -32.64
CA ALA A 1216 -14.97 -8.18 -32.32
C ALA A 1216 -15.87 -8.31 -33.56
N ALA A 1217 -15.32 -8.30 -34.78
CA ALA A 1217 -16.09 -8.34 -36.03
C ALA A 1217 -16.99 -9.58 -36.21
N LYS A 1218 -16.76 -10.68 -35.47
CA LYS A 1218 -17.63 -11.87 -35.45
C LYS A 1218 -18.77 -11.81 -34.43
N GLY A 1219 -18.81 -10.78 -33.57
CA GLY A 1219 -19.79 -10.64 -32.47
C GLY A 1219 -19.73 -9.26 -31.84
N PHE A 1220 -20.00 -8.21 -32.64
CA PHE A 1220 -20.17 -6.84 -32.12
C PHE A 1220 -21.22 -6.82 -31.00
N LEU A 1221 -21.29 -5.72 -30.24
CA LEU A 1221 -22.38 -5.41 -29.31
C LEU A 1221 -23.72 -5.32 -30.07
N LYS A 1222 -24.23 -6.48 -30.49
CA LYS A 1222 -25.53 -6.68 -31.08
C LYS A 1222 -26.40 -7.31 -30.00
N HIS A 1223 -27.66 -6.88 -29.96
CA HIS A 1223 -28.71 -7.55 -29.20
C HIS A 1223 -28.90 -8.99 -29.66
#